data_AF-A0A257RPN7-F1
#
_entry.id   AF-A0A257RPN7-F1
#
_cell.length_a   1.000
_cell.length_b   1.000
_cell.length_c   1.000
_cell.angle_alpha   90.00
_cell.angle_beta   90.00
_cell.angle_gamma   90.00
#
_symmetry.space_group_name_H-M   'P 1'
#
loop_
_entity.id
_entity.type
_entity.pdbx_description
1 polymer ?
#
loop_
_entity_poly.entity_id
_entity_poly.type
_entity_poly.pdbx_seq_one_letter_code
_entity_poly.pdbx_strand_id
1 'polypeptide(L)'
;MKTVTTNAVSKVAAIATGLAMAASMLSLAPVANAALSQSNIDAIVALLTSFNVDSATIANVKATLNGQPTTTTTTTTGSPACTFSQSLTVGATGSAVTCLQQALIGAGFSIPAGATGYYGSQTVAAVAAWQKAKNIAPAVGYFGPISRAAFTSEFTGSGSTTTTTTGGTTYTGTGTGLKVSLAPTCASGSTVNCSPSGTVLVQGQGVGLLGAFVFANPTASPINVTSLTFNRIGVSNDTTMSNVYLYNNGTRITDSAGVSSSAFTFSDPTALFTVPAGQTYTVAVRSDIADSSSGQQIGVSLVDAHGSTALDSSVHLPISGGLQTISAANLASVVFNGTTLPAQNSSLTPQADYTVWQNTVSVSTNPVNLASLRLTNLGSIDATNVQNLRLYVDGTMVGSAVPQLGADRTVTFDLSASPVLLSTADHIIKVIANITGGSNRTLQLSVQRSSDAMFVDSQLNQPVTLHTTNSTGNFSAASSDAQTIAAVSANSGVSVSRAAASPTSDVSVGATGVKLASFNMLASGEPVKVSDLYVYAATTTAPSSTWGTSAYLANGKIMVNGVQVGSTKTLGNTNATATDFSLGSSLILPAGTVTVVDIYADTKTTGGVNVRNGDSITVSLAAETSNAQGQSSLISTGVPYGTTSAADVSGNAVPVTSSALTATKYSGYGDQTMLAGTQNARLGSFTLSAGSTEGINVNTIAMSLHTSADVTNLMLKDDATGAQIGSTITTPQDTANNFSVNFTIPASGTKTIDVYGNILSTAAANDSVYATLTTSTTGTGAVTSTSASLSGTQQLQTITVGSGLLTVAVGAGNPANSNVIAGASSVQVSDYNFTSQNSAYTVQKLEIQVPSNAATSTTGVTIQYPDVNGATQTVSGAYSITTAATSTAVFSGLSFYVPQNSSADLKVFVGTPTISNGASSGAAINTTLLTQASEGFQAIDSTGTATTSIGTAEISGYTAGYGTMYVRQSVPTFAGQSVTTTAMPNAGTDLFRFTVSADPAGAVELDQLSFIVSTSTGAVAITNFSLYDAANTSTAVGTAVTADLNGIVKIPVTSSVIQIGAGQTKTFYLRAANYTGTWIGHNSVTVQFASADGTVAANAATGGTLNSGNNYVWSDRSAPSHTTSTKDWTNGYLLKDLTTGVYSFSN
;
A
#
# COMPACT_ATOMS: atom_id res chain seq x y z
N MET A 1 -20.19 -1.46 18.14
CA MET A 1 -19.69 -1.73 16.77
C MET A 1 -19.95 -3.20 16.46
N LYS A 2 -20.85 -3.48 15.53
CA LYS A 2 -21.45 -4.82 15.33
C LYS A 2 -20.91 -5.41 14.02
N THR A 3 -20.13 -6.48 14.13
CA THR A 3 -19.75 -7.37 13.04
C THR A 3 -20.44 -8.71 13.30
N VAL A 4 -21.08 -9.29 12.29
CA VAL A 4 -21.62 -10.66 12.34
C VAL A 4 -21.11 -11.42 11.13
N THR A 5 -20.46 -12.56 11.38
CA THR A 5 -20.11 -13.60 10.42
C THR A 5 -20.38 -14.95 11.07
N THR A 6 -21.08 -15.86 10.39
CA THR A 6 -20.93 -17.31 10.62
C THR A 6 -21.44 -18.15 9.45
N ASN A 7 -20.58 -19.10 9.03
CA ASN A 7 -20.83 -20.27 8.18
C ASN A 7 -21.52 -21.39 8.98
N ALA A 8 -22.23 -22.31 8.29
CA ALA A 8 -22.32 -23.72 8.70
C ALA A 8 -22.77 -24.68 7.58
N VAL A 9 -22.15 -25.86 7.56
CA VAL A 9 -22.30 -27.03 6.67
C VAL A 9 -23.11 -28.12 7.41
N SER A 10 -23.95 -28.92 6.71
CA SER A 10 -24.66 -30.07 7.31
C SER A 10 -24.46 -31.40 6.54
N LYS A 11 -24.11 -32.45 7.30
CA LYS A 11 -24.05 -33.89 6.96
C LYS A 11 -25.44 -34.55 7.01
N VAL A 12 -25.61 -35.75 6.40
CA VAL A 12 -26.09 -37.03 7.01
C VAL A 12 -25.93 -38.18 5.98
N ALA A 13 -25.58 -39.39 6.46
CA ALA A 13 -25.36 -40.62 5.70
C ALA A 13 -26.22 -41.81 6.23
N ALA A 14 -26.30 -42.86 5.39
CA ALA A 14 -26.55 -44.29 5.65
C ALA A 14 -27.99 -44.87 5.56
N ILE A 15 -28.16 -45.90 4.69
CA ILE A 15 -28.61 -47.28 4.98
C ILE A 15 -28.41 -48.15 3.70
N ALA A 16 -27.74 -49.31 3.85
CA ALA A 16 -27.75 -50.49 2.97
C ALA A 16 -28.53 -51.60 3.74
N THR A 17 -29.32 -52.51 3.17
CA THR A 17 -28.99 -53.70 2.35
C THR A 17 -30.29 -54.49 2.06
N GLY A 18 -30.35 -55.21 0.93
CA GLY A 18 -31.11 -56.46 0.78
C GLY A 18 -32.18 -56.47 -0.32
N LEU A 19 -31.92 -57.13 -1.46
CA LEU A 19 -32.38 -58.51 -1.71
C LEU A 19 -32.03 -58.90 -3.17
N ALA A 20 -31.21 -59.95 -3.32
CA ALA A 20 -31.10 -60.74 -4.53
C ALA A 20 -31.77 -62.09 -4.25
N MET A 21 -32.78 -62.48 -5.04
CA MET A 21 -33.19 -63.86 -5.33
C MET A 21 -34.49 -63.86 -6.16
N ALA A 22 -34.42 -64.32 -7.41
CA ALA A 22 -35.38 -65.25 -8.05
C ALA A 22 -35.13 -65.28 -9.56
N ALA A 23 -34.40 -66.30 -10.00
CA ALA A 23 -34.43 -66.77 -11.37
C ALA A 23 -35.52 -67.85 -11.52
N SER A 24 -36.04 -67.97 -12.75
CA SER A 24 -36.86 -69.05 -13.34
C SER A 24 -38.39 -68.99 -13.17
N MET A 25 -39.10 -68.91 -14.32
CA MET A 25 -40.15 -69.85 -14.79
C MET A 25 -41.00 -69.19 -15.93
N LEU A 26 -40.90 -69.78 -17.13
CA LEU A 26 -41.90 -70.01 -18.19
C LEU A 26 -42.83 -68.89 -18.75
N SER A 27 -42.70 -68.71 -20.08
CA SER A 27 -43.72 -68.50 -21.12
C SER A 27 -45.22 -68.36 -20.76
N LEU A 28 -45.89 -67.31 -21.27
CA LEU A 28 -47.11 -67.32 -22.13
C LEU A 28 -47.85 -65.96 -22.14
N ALA A 29 -48.07 -65.43 -23.35
CA ALA A 29 -49.09 -64.46 -23.84
C ALA A 29 -49.15 -63.00 -23.31
N PRO A 30 -49.18 -61.98 -24.21
CA PRO A 30 -49.47 -60.59 -23.82
C PRO A 30 -50.97 -60.35 -23.63
N VAL A 31 -51.32 -59.78 -22.47
CA VAL A 31 -52.62 -59.15 -22.20
C VAL A 31 -52.55 -57.70 -22.68
N ALA A 32 -53.51 -57.27 -23.49
CA ALA A 32 -53.56 -55.91 -24.03
C ALA A 32 -53.87 -54.89 -22.92
N ASN A 33 -52.93 -53.96 -22.67
CA ASN A 33 -53.19 -52.74 -21.91
C ASN A 33 -53.64 -51.63 -22.87
N ALA A 34 -54.76 -50.98 -22.53
CA ALA A 34 -55.37 -49.88 -23.27
C ALA A 34 -54.41 -48.68 -23.43
N ALA A 35 -54.03 -48.37 -24.67
CA ALA A 35 -53.24 -47.20 -25.02
C ALA A 35 -54.12 -45.93 -25.01
N LEU A 36 -53.52 -44.79 -24.66
CA LEU A 36 -54.14 -43.46 -24.80
C LEU A 36 -54.55 -43.24 -26.27
N SER A 37 -55.76 -42.72 -26.52
CA SER A 37 -56.20 -42.41 -27.89
C SER A 37 -55.38 -41.25 -28.47
N GLN A 38 -55.17 -41.26 -29.78
CA GLN A 38 -54.40 -40.22 -30.49
C GLN A 38 -54.93 -38.80 -30.21
N SER A 39 -56.24 -38.65 -30.04
CA SER A 39 -56.89 -37.39 -29.66
C SER A 39 -56.40 -36.82 -28.31
N ASN A 40 -56.15 -37.69 -27.34
CA ASN A 40 -55.69 -37.27 -26.01
C ASN A 40 -54.20 -36.89 -26.04
N ILE A 41 -53.41 -37.58 -26.87
CA ILE A 41 -52.00 -37.27 -27.09
C ILE A 41 -51.85 -35.91 -27.78
N ASP A 42 -52.65 -35.64 -28.80
CA ASP A 42 -52.60 -34.37 -29.54
C ASP A 42 -53.07 -33.19 -28.67
N ALA A 43 -54.07 -33.39 -27.80
CA ALA A 43 -54.50 -32.37 -26.84
C ALA A 43 -53.41 -32.03 -25.81
N ILE A 44 -52.68 -33.02 -25.31
CA ILE A 44 -51.55 -32.82 -24.37
C ILE A 44 -50.40 -32.09 -25.08
N VAL A 45 -50.10 -32.46 -26.34
CA VAL A 45 -49.08 -31.79 -27.15
C VAL A 45 -49.46 -30.34 -27.45
N ALA A 46 -50.72 -30.06 -27.76
CA ALA A 46 -51.21 -28.70 -28.00
C ALA A 46 -51.12 -27.82 -26.73
N LEU A 47 -51.45 -28.38 -25.56
CA LEU A 47 -51.32 -27.67 -24.28
C LEU A 47 -49.85 -27.33 -23.98
N LEU A 48 -48.90 -28.26 -24.20
CA LEU A 48 -47.48 -28.00 -24.02
C LEU A 48 -46.95 -26.95 -25.00
N THR A 49 -47.46 -26.97 -26.23
CA THR A 49 -47.14 -25.95 -27.24
C THR A 49 -47.64 -24.56 -26.81
N SER A 50 -48.78 -24.47 -26.13
CA SER A 50 -49.33 -23.20 -25.62
C SER A 50 -48.51 -22.56 -24.50
N PHE A 51 -47.62 -23.32 -23.84
CA PHE A 51 -46.68 -22.83 -22.83
C PHE A 51 -45.28 -22.54 -23.39
N ASN A 52 -45.10 -22.51 -24.72
CA ASN A 52 -43.80 -22.29 -25.38
C ASN A 52 -42.70 -23.29 -24.95
N VAL A 53 -43.09 -24.53 -24.61
CA VAL A 53 -42.15 -25.60 -24.28
C VAL A 53 -41.32 -25.97 -25.53
N ASP A 54 -40.03 -26.27 -25.33
CA ASP A 54 -39.11 -26.59 -26.43
C ASP A 54 -39.57 -27.82 -27.25
N SER A 55 -39.39 -27.73 -28.56
CA SER A 55 -39.84 -28.74 -29.54
C SER A 55 -39.26 -30.14 -29.30
N ALA A 56 -38.05 -30.26 -28.74
CA ALA A 56 -37.45 -31.56 -28.41
C ALA A 56 -38.09 -32.18 -27.17
N THR A 57 -38.48 -31.37 -26.18
CA THR A 57 -39.24 -31.84 -25.02
C THR A 57 -40.65 -32.29 -25.43
N ILE A 58 -41.31 -31.54 -26.32
CA ILE A 58 -42.62 -31.92 -26.87
C ILE A 58 -42.52 -33.23 -27.67
N ALA A 59 -41.47 -33.40 -28.48
CA ALA A 59 -41.23 -34.63 -29.23
C ALA A 59 -40.98 -35.84 -28.32
N ASN A 60 -40.23 -35.66 -27.23
CA ASN A 60 -40.00 -36.73 -26.25
C ASN A 60 -41.26 -37.08 -25.46
N VAL A 61 -42.06 -36.09 -25.04
CA VAL A 61 -43.35 -36.36 -24.39
C VAL A 61 -44.30 -37.07 -25.37
N LYS A 62 -44.35 -36.66 -26.64
CA LYS A 62 -45.13 -37.33 -27.68
C LYS A 62 -44.64 -38.76 -27.92
N ALA A 63 -43.34 -39.01 -27.90
CA ALA A 63 -42.76 -40.35 -28.04
C ALA A 63 -43.14 -41.25 -26.85
N THR A 64 -43.01 -40.75 -25.62
CA THR A 64 -43.42 -41.46 -24.38
C THR A 64 -44.90 -41.81 -24.39
N LEU A 65 -45.77 -40.86 -24.77
CA LEU A 65 -47.22 -41.08 -24.80
C LEU A 65 -47.67 -42.07 -25.90
N ASN A 66 -46.86 -42.24 -26.95
CA ASN A 66 -47.05 -43.23 -28.01
C ASN A 66 -46.32 -44.56 -27.75
N GLY A 67 -45.72 -44.75 -26.57
CA GLY A 67 -44.98 -45.97 -26.22
C GLY A 67 -43.68 -46.18 -27.03
N GLN A 68 -43.13 -45.11 -27.60
CA GLN A 68 -41.87 -45.13 -28.36
C GLN A 68 -40.68 -44.82 -27.44
N PRO A 69 -39.50 -45.42 -27.66
CA PRO A 69 -38.30 -45.10 -26.89
C PRO A 69 -37.91 -43.62 -27.08
N THR A 70 -37.78 -42.88 -25.99
CA THR A 70 -37.32 -41.49 -26.00
C THR A 70 -35.82 -41.40 -26.21
N THR A 71 -35.38 -40.59 -27.17
CA THR A 71 -33.97 -40.26 -27.39
C THR A 71 -33.57 -39.06 -26.53
N THR A 72 -32.56 -39.22 -25.68
CA THR A 72 -31.91 -38.13 -24.93
C THR A 72 -31.16 -37.23 -25.91
N THR A 73 -31.87 -36.32 -26.58
CA THR A 73 -31.28 -35.17 -27.25
C THR A 73 -30.99 -34.11 -26.22
N THR A 74 -29.73 -34.04 -25.77
CA THR A 74 -29.17 -32.80 -25.23
C THR A 74 -29.31 -31.72 -26.29
N THR A 75 -30.32 -30.86 -26.12
CA THR A 75 -30.45 -29.59 -26.82
C THR A 75 -29.33 -28.67 -26.33
N THR A 76 -28.14 -28.82 -26.90
CA THR A 76 -27.19 -27.72 -26.95
C THR A 76 -27.78 -26.70 -27.89
N THR A 77 -28.44 -25.69 -27.32
CA THR A 77 -28.73 -24.42 -27.99
C THR A 77 -27.43 -23.95 -28.63
N GLY A 78 -27.36 -24.04 -29.96
CA GLY A 78 -26.24 -23.53 -30.74
C GLY A 78 -26.03 -22.07 -30.38
N SER A 79 -24.89 -21.79 -29.76
CA SER A 79 -24.42 -20.43 -29.54
C SER A 79 -24.38 -19.73 -30.91
N PRO A 80 -24.95 -18.52 -31.07
CA PRO A 80 -24.84 -17.79 -32.31
C PRO A 80 -23.36 -17.63 -32.64
N ALA A 81 -22.97 -17.91 -33.88
CA ALA A 81 -21.58 -17.76 -34.34
C ALA A 81 -21.17 -16.28 -34.22
N CYS A 82 -20.55 -15.92 -33.09
CA CYS A 82 -20.09 -14.57 -32.82
C CYS A 82 -18.89 -14.28 -33.73
N THR A 83 -19.08 -13.45 -34.76
CA THR A 83 -17.97 -12.93 -35.56
C THR A 83 -17.64 -11.52 -35.09
N PHE A 84 -16.36 -11.26 -34.83
CA PHE A 84 -15.88 -9.98 -34.31
C PHE A 84 -14.95 -9.33 -35.34
N SER A 85 -15.47 -8.35 -36.09
CA SER A 85 -14.70 -7.57 -37.07
C SER A 85 -13.91 -6.42 -36.42
N GLN A 86 -14.22 -6.05 -35.17
CA GLN A 86 -13.57 -4.97 -34.43
C GLN A 86 -13.21 -5.42 -33.00
N SER A 87 -12.19 -4.79 -32.42
CA SER A 87 -11.84 -4.98 -31.01
C SER A 87 -12.93 -4.38 -30.10
N LEU A 88 -13.18 -5.02 -28.96
CA LEU A 88 -14.15 -4.53 -27.97
C LEU A 88 -13.41 -4.09 -26.69
N THR A 89 -13.84 -2.96 -26.14
CA THR A 89 -13.27 -2.35 -24.92
C THR A 89 -14.35 -1.64 -24.14
N VAL A 90 -14.00 -1.09 -22.97
CA VAL A 90 -14.92 -0.32 -22.10
C VAL A 90 -15.65 0.75 -22.91
N GLY A 91 -16.98 0.74 -22.82
CA GLY A 91 -17.86 1.66 -23.54
C GLY A 91 -18.37 1.14 -24.88
N ALA A 92 -17.88 0.00 -25.39
CA ALA A 92 -18.45 -0.64 -26.57
C ALA A 92 -19.88 -1.12 -26.29
N THR A 93 -20.77 -0.98 -27.28
CA THR A 93 -22.16 -1.45 -27.20
C THR A 93 -22.58 -2.22 -28.45
N GLY A 94 -23.66 -2.99 -28.33
CA GLY A 94 -24.32 -3.64 -29.46
C GLY A 94 -24.14 -5.15 -29.50
N SER A 95 -24.61 -5.75 -30.59
CA SER A 95 -24.78 -7.21 -30.74
C SER A 95 -23.49 -8.01 -30.55
N ALA A 96 -22.33 -7.47 -30.96
CA ALA A 96 -21.04 -8.11 -30.73
C ALA A 96 -20.73 -8.23 -29.23
N VAL A 97 -21.01 -7.21 -28.43
CA VAL A 97 -20.80 -7.23 -26.97
C VAL A 97 -21.76 -8.21 -26.30
N THR A 98 -23.04 -8.21 -26.71
CA THR A 98 -24.02 -9.20 -26.21
C THR A 98 -23.57 -10.63 -26.51
N CYS A 99 -23.06 -10.88 -27.72
CA CYS A 99 -22.57 -12.20 -28.13
C CYS A 99 -21.36 -12.66 -27.30
N LEU A 100 -20.38 -11.77 -27.10
CA LEU A 100 -19.23 -12.01 -26.23
C LEU A 100 -19.65 -12.33 -24.79
N GLN A 101 -20.58 -11.55 -24.22
CA GLN A 101 -21.06 -11.74 -22.85
C GLN A 101 -21.79 -13.08 -22.69
N GLN A 102 -22.67 -13.45 -23.62
CA GLN A 102 -23.38 -14.74 -23.60
C GLN A 102 -22.41 -15.93 -23.60
N ALA A 103 -21.40 -15.88 -24.46
CA ALA A 103 -20.41 -16.95 -24.57
C ALA A 103 -19.49 -17.05 -23.34
N LEU A 104 -19.09 -15.91 -22.76
CA LEU A 104 -18.32 -15.90 -21.50
C LEU A 104 -19.13 -16.47 -20.32
N ILE A 105 -20.39 -16.08 -20.20
CA ILE A 105 -21.31 -16.64 -19.20
C ILE A 105 -21.47 -18.15 -19.41
N GLY A 106 -21.66 -18.58 -20.65
CA GLY A 106 -21.77 -20.00 -21.04
C GLY A 106 -20.50 -20.80 -20.74
N ALA A 107 -19.33 -20.18 -20.79
CA ALA A 107 -18.03 -20.79 -20.43
C ALA A 107 -17.69 -20.68 -18.94
N GLY A 108 -18.61 -20.20 -18.09
CA GLY A 108 -18.43 -20.14 -16.64
C GLY A 108 -17.72 -18.88 -16.13
N PHE A 109 -17.47 -17.87 -16.98
CA PHE A 109 -16.96 -16.57 -16.56
C PHE A 109 -18.14 -15.67 -16.16
N SER A 110 -18.26 -15.41 -14.86
CA SER A 110 -19.43 -14.71 -14.31
C SER A 110 -19.53 -13.26 -14.76
N ILE A 111 -20.68 -12.88 -15.32
CA ILE A 111 -21.13 -11.51 -15.52
C ILE A 111 -22.47 -11.36 -14.80
N PRO A 112 -22.49 -10.88 -13.54
CA PRO A 112 -23.70 -10.83 -12.72
C PRO A 112 -24.88 -10.09 -13.36
N ALA A 113 -24.62 -9.06 -14.17
CA ALA A 113 -25.65 -8.31 -14.89
C ALA A 113 -26.21 -9.03 -16.13
N GLY A 114 -25.68 -10.20 -16.50
CA GLY A 114 -26.02 -10.90 -17.74
C GLY A 114 -25.46 -10.22 -19.00
N ALA A 115 -25.88 -10.68 -20.18
CA ALA A 115 -25.48 -10.14 -21.47
C ALA A 115 -26.26 -8.85 -21.82
N THR A 116 -25.86 -7.72 -21.22
CA THR A 116 -26.52 -6.42 -21.37
C THR A 116 -26.26 -5.72 -22.72
N GLY A 117 -25.28 -6.20 -23.50
CA GLY A 117 -24.84 -5.53 -24.72
C GLY A 117 -24.03 -4.25 -24.50
N TYR A 118 -23.62 -3.97 -23.26
CA TYR A 118 -22.70 -2.87 -22.89
C TYR A 118 -21.43 -3.43 -22.25
N TYR A 119 -20.26 -3.03 -22.76
CA TYR A 119 -18.97 -3.50 -22.30
C TYR A 119 -18.51 -2.64 -21.11
N GLY A 120 -18.92 -3.03 -19.91
CA GLY A 120 -18.58 -2.35 -18.66
C GLY A 120 -17.53 -3.08 -17.82
N SER A 121 -17.34 -2.64 -16.58
CA SER A 121 -16.36 -3.23 -15.64
C SER A 121 -16.54 -4.74 -15.40
N GLN A 122 -17.79 -5.22 -15.39
CA GLN A 122 -18.08 -6.65 -15.23
C GLN A 122 -17.63 -7.47 -16.46
N THR A 123 -17.77 -6.93 -17.67
CA THR A 123 -17.31 -7.58 -18.90
C THR A 123 -15.79 -7.54 -19.02
N VAL A 124 -15.14 -6.45 -18.58
CA VAL A 124 -13.67 -6.37 -18.47
C VAL A 124 -13.15 -7.49 -17.55
N ALA A 125 -13.74 -7.66 -16.36
CA ALA A 125 -13.32 -8.68 -15.42
C ALA A 125 -13.49 -10.11 -15.98
N ALA A 126 -14.63 -10.37 -16.64
CA ALA A 126 -14.87 -11.66 -17.29
C ALA A 126 -13.89 -11.94 -18.44
N VAL A 127 -13.58 -10.94 -19.27
CA VAL A 127 -12.61 -11.08 -20.37
C VAL A 127 -11.19 -11.24 -19.83
N ALA A 128 -10.80 -10.52 -18.78
CA ALA A 128 -9.50 -10.69 -18.13
C ALA A 128 -9.33 -12.09 -17.51
N ALA A 129 -10.38 -12.59 -16.84
CA ALA A 129 -10.39 -13.94 -16.28
C ALA A 129 -10.29 -15.02 -17.38
N TRP A 130 -11.03 -14.84 -18.48
CA TRP A 130 -10.95 -15.72 -19.64
C TRP A 130 -9.56 -15.65 -20.33
N GLN A 131 -9.01 -14.46 -20.54
CA GLN A 131 -7.65 -14.28 -21.08
C GLN A 131 -6.60 -14.97 -20.22
N LYS A 132 -6.70 -14.85 -18.89
CA LYS A 132 -5.82 -15.55 -17.95
C LYS A 132 -5.97 -17.06 -18.03
N ALA A 133 -7.20 -17.56 -18.14
CA ALA A 133 -7.48 -19.00 -18.32
C ALA A 133 -6.97 -19.54 -19.66
N LYS A 134 -6.75 -18.67 -20.66
CA LYS A 134 -6.26 -19.02 -22.00
C LYS A 134 -4.81 -18.62 -22.26
N ASN A 135 -4.06 -18.24 -21.21
CA ASN A 135 -2.67 -17.81 -21.30
C ASN A 135 -2.44 -16.62 -22.28
N ILE A 136 -3.45 -15.76 -22.45
CA ILE A 136 -3.36 -14.55 -23.28
C ILE A 136 -2.82 -13.40 -22.43
N ALA A 137 -1.64 -12.88 -22.77
CA ALA A 137 -1.00 -11.77 -22.06
C ALA A 137 -0.93 -10.49 -22.92
N PRO A 138 -1.18 -9.30 -22.35
CA PRO A 138 -1.62 -9.07 -20.96
C PRO A 138 -3.13 -9.34 -20.78
N ALA A 139 -3.50 -10.04 -19.70
CA ALA A 139 -4.89 -10.39 -19.37
C ALA A 139 -5.65 -9.22 -18.72
N VAL A 140 -5.80 -8.11 -19.46
CA VAL A 140 -6.31 -6.82 -18.95
C VAL A 140 -7.77 -6.55 -19.29
N GLY A 141 -8.48 -7.51 -19.88
CA GLY A 141 -9.90 -7.38 -20.19
C GLY A 141 -10.20 -6.52 -21.42
N TYR A 142 -9.20 -6.27 -22.27
CA TYR A 142 -9.35 -5.70 -23.62
C TYR A 142 -9.50 -6.80 -24.66
N PHE A 143 -10.62 -6.86 -25.38
CA PHE A 143 -10.89 -7.91 -26.37
C PHE A 143 -10.36 -7.53 -27.77
N GLY A 144 -9.02 -7.52 -27.87
CA GLY A 144 -8.27 -7.18 -29.09
C GLY A 144 -8.02 -8.36 -30.04
N PRO A 145 -7.21 -8.19 -31.10
CA PRO A 145 -6.99 -9.19 -32.15
C PRO A 145 -6.58 -10.59 -31.66
N ILE A 146 -5.70 -10.66 -30.65
CA ILE A 146 -5.27 -11.93 -30.04
C ILE A 146 -6.42 -12.63 -29.34
N SER A 147 -7.22 -11.88 -28.58
CA SER A 147 -8.43 -12.40 -27.93
C SER A 147 -9.49 -12.83 -28.94
N ARG A 148 -9.68 -12.08 -30.04
CA ARG A 148 -10.61 -12.50 -31.09
C ARG A 148 -10.19 -13.83 -31.73
N ALA A 149 -8.91 -13.97 -32.08
CA ALA A 149 -8.38 -15.20 -32.67
C ALA A 149 -8.56 -16.42 -31.74
N ALA A 150 -8.21 -16.27 -30.47
CA ALA A 150 -8.40 -17.33 -29.47
C ALA A 150 -9.87 -17.64 -29.21
N PHE A 151 -10.73 -16.62 -29.15
CA PHE A 151 -12.16 -16.80 -28.93
C PHE A 151 -12.86 -17.47 -30.10
N THR A 152 -12.48 -17.14 -31.34
CA THR A 152 -12.96 -17.87 -32.53
C THR A 152 -12.51 -19.33 -32.48
N SER A 153 -11.27 -19.63 -32.05
CA SER A 153 -10.83 -21.02 -31.90
C SER A 153 -11.59 -21.83 -30.84
N GLU A 154 -12.17 -21.17 -29.83
CA GLU A 154 -12.86 -21.81 -28.70
C GLU A 154 -14.38 -21.92 -28.88
N PHE A 155 -15.03 -20.89 -29.45
CA PHE A 155 -16.49 -20.78 -29.47
C PHE A 155 -17.13 -20.95 -30.85
N THR A 156 -16.36 -21.08 -31.92
CA THR A 156 -16.88 -21.48 -33.25
C THR A 156 -16.54 -22.92 -33.59
N GLY A 157 -16.53 -23.80 -32.59
CA GLY A 157 -16.35 -25.25 -32.75
C GLY A 157 -17.50 -25.92 -33.50
N SER A 158 -17.68 -25.63 -34.78
CA SER A 158 -18.04 -26.67 -35.74
C SER A 158 -16.73 -27.38 -36.06
N GLY A 159 -16.66 -28.67 -35.72
CA GLY A 159 -15.47 -29.48 -35.90
C GLY A 159 -14.93 -29.39 -37.32
N SER A 160 -13.84 -28.64 -37.48
CA SER A 160 -12.83 -28.95 -38.46
C SER A 160 -11.57 -29.31 -37.68
N THR A 161 -11.59 -30.52 -37.13
CA THR A 161 -10.36 -31.29 -37.01
C THR A 161 -9.79 -31.40 -38.41
N THR A 162 -8.84 -30.54 -38.77
CA THR A 162 -7.85 -30.85 -39.80
C THR A 162 -6.92 -31.91 -39.22
N THR A 163 -7.44 -33.13 -39.10
CA THR A 163 -6.64 -34.29 -39.45
C THR A 163 -6.19 -34.07 -40.89
N THR A 164 -4.90 -34.22 -41.16
CA THR A 164 -4.41 -34.48 -42.51
C THR A 164 -5.05 -35.78 -43.00
N THR A 165 -6.26 -35.66 -43.55
CA THR A 165 -7.01 -36.73 -44.19
C THR A 165 -7.42 -36.20 -45.55
N THR A 166 -6.53 -36.42 -46.53
CA THR A 166 -6.84 -37.13 -47.78
C THR A 166 -8.29 -36.98 -48.24
N GLY A 167 -8.56 -35.83 -48.87
CA GLY A 167 -9.62 -35.53 -49.86
C GLY A 167 -10.85 -36.44 -49.96
N GLY A 168 -11.59 -36.64 -48.87
CA GLY A 168 -12.79 -37.47 -48.80
C GLY A 168 -14.09 -36.66 -48.80
N THR A 169 -14.94 -36.69 -49.84
CA THR A 169 -16.36 -36.27 -49.72
C THR A 169 -17.23 -37.47 -49.35
N THR A 170 -18.31 -37.27 -48.57
CA THR A 170 -19.21 -38.35 -48.12
C THR A 170 -19.86 -39.05 -49.31
N TYR A 171 -19.76 -40.39 -49.34
CA TYR A 171 -20.31 -41.26 -50.37
C TYR A 171 -21.52 -42.02 -49.81
N THR A 172 -22.70 -41.84 -50.41
CA THR A 172 -23.97 -42.44 -49.95
C THR A 172 -24.35 -43.74 -50.70
N GLY A 173 -23.44 -44.31 -51.48
CA GLY A 173 -23.71 -45.54 -52.24
C GLY A 173 -23.45 -46.82 -51.44
N THR A 174 -24.25 -47.86 -51.69
CA THR A 174 -24.03 -49.22 -51.16
C THR A 174 -23.04 -50.00 -52.05
N GLY A 175 -22.26 -50.91 -51.48
CA GLY A 175 -21.29 -51.74 -52.21
C GLY A 175 -20.31 -52.47 -51.28
N THR A 176 -19.57 -53.45 -51.80
CA THR A 176 -18.65 -54.31 -51.00
C THR A 176 -17.18 -54.13 -51.36
N GLY A 177 -16.85 -53.34 -52.38
CA GLY A 177 -15.48 -53.12 -52.85
C GLY A 177 -15.22 -51.68 -53.26
N LEU A 178 -13.98 -51.41 -53.70
CA LEU A 178 -13.60 -50.09 -54.21
C LEU A 178 -14.37 -49.77 -55.50
N LYS A 179 -15.05 -48.63 -55.55
CA LYS A 179 -15.71 -48.13 -56.75
C LYS A 179 -14.81 -47.09 -57.42
N VAL A 180 -14.73 -47.13 -58.75
CA VAL A 180 -13.98 -46.13 -59.53
C VAL A 180 -14.86 -45.64 -60.66
N SER A 181 -14.83 -44.32 -60.88
CA SER A 181 -15.56 -43.67 -61.97
C SER A 181 -14.74 -42.51 -62.52
N LEU A 182 -15.08 -42.04 -63.72
CA LEU A 182 -14.52 -40.80 -64.23
C LEU A 182 -15.09 -39.62 -63.42
N ALA A 183 -14.25 -38.68 -63.03
CA ALA A 183 -14.70 -37.44 -62.41
C ALA A 183 -15.59 -36.63 -63.36
N PRO A 184 -16.50 -35.79 -62.85
CA PRO A 184 -17.36 -34.92 -63.67
C PRO A 184 -16.54 -34.07 -64.66
N THR A 185 -17.13 -33.70 -65.80
CA THR A 185 -16.45 -32.86 -66.78
C THR A 185 -16.09 -31.49 -66.20
N CYS A 186 -14.90 -30.98 -66.50
CA CYS A 186 -14.44 -29.69 -66.01
C CYS A 186 -15.36 -28.55 -66.46
N ALA A 187 -15.84 -27.75 -65.50
CA ALA A 187 -16.46 -26.47 -65.78
C ALA A 187 -15.40 -25.48 -66.30
N SER A 188 -15.81 -24.49 -67.10
CA SER A 188 -14.90 -23.46 -67.63
C SER A 188 -14.08 -22.83 -66.50
N GLY A 189 -12.74 -22.92 -66.59
CA GLY A 189 -11.81 -22.39 -65.59
C GLY A 189 -11.43 -23.37 -64.47
N SER A 190 -12.12 -24.49 -64.29
CA SER A 190 -11.76 -25.51 -63.29
C SER A 190 -10.77 -26.53 -63.85
N THR A 191 -9.72 -26.85 -63.10
CA THR A 191 -8.73 -27.90 -63.45
C THR A 191 -8.55 -28.92 -62.32
N VAL A 192 -9.36 -28.87 -61.27
CA VAL A 192 -9.21 -29.68 -60.07
C VAL A 192 -10.48 -30.50 -59.84
N ASN A 193 -10.32 -31.79 -59.51
CA ASN A 193 -11.39 -32.76 -59.26
C ASN A 193 -12.42 -32.91 -60.39
N CYS A 194 -11.98 -32.70 -61.62
CA CYS A 194 -12.80 -32.84 -62.81
C CYS A 194 -11.98 -33.48 -63.93
N SER A 195 -12.67 -34.11 -64.88
CA SER A 195 -12.04 -34.67 -66.09
C SER A 195 -12.16 -33.69 -67.26
N PRO A 196 -11.06 -33.44 -67.98
CA PRO A 196 -11.10 -32.66 -69.20
C PRO A 196 -11.86 -33.40 -70.30
N SER A 197 -12.61 -32.66 -71.10
CA SER A 197 -13.29 -33.17 -72.30
C SER A 197 -13.31 -32.07 -73.35
N GLY A 198 -12.57 -32.25 -74.44
CA GLY A 198 -12.45 -31.25 -75.51
C GLY A 198 -11.70 -29.97 -75.13
N THR A 199 -10.93 -29.99 -74.03
CA THR A 199 -10.04 -28.88 -73.65
C THR A 199 -8.77 -28.86 -74.49
N VAL A 200 -8.10 -27.71 -74.51
CA VAL A 200 -6.82 -27.52 -75.21
C VAL A 200 -5.68 -27.53 -74.19
N LEU A 201 -4.65 -28.33 -74.48
CA LEU A 201 -3.36 -28.25 -73.80
C LEU A 201 -2.41 -27.39 -74.64
N VAL A 202 -1.42 -26.78 -74.00
CA VAL A 202 -0.37 -26.01 -74.65
C VAL A 202 0.93 -26.83 -74.65
N GLN A 203 1.60 -26.89 -75.80
CA GLN A 203 2.91 -27.54 -75.89
C GLN A 203 3.92 -26.90 -74.92
N GLY A 204 4.79 -27.69 -74.30
CA GLY A 204 5.79 -27.19 -73.33
C GLY A 204 5.24 -26.88 -71.93
N GLN A 205 3.93 -27.06 -71.69
CA GLN A 205 3.32 -26.81 -70.38
C GLN A 205 3.68 -27.89 -69.35
N GLY A 206 3.74 -27.51 -68.08
CA GLY A 206 3.97 -28.42 -66.97
C GLY A 206 2.66 -29.03 -66.48
N VAL A 207 2.70 -30.28 -65.99
CA VAL A 207 1.62 -30.94 -65.22
C VAL A 207 0.19 -30.74 -65.75
N GLY A 208 0.00 -30.76 -67.08
CA GLY A 208 -1.29 -30.63 -67.75
C GLY A 208 -2.26 -31.74 -67.38
N LEU A 209 -3.53 -31.40 -67.16
CA LEU A 209 -4.56 -32.36 -66.74
C LEU A 209 -4.95 -33.28 -67.89
N LEU A 210 -4.83 -34.60 -67.71
CA LEU A 210 -5.18 -35.60 -68.73
C LEU A 210 -6.50 -36.32 -68.47
N GLY A 211 -6.86 -36.48 -67.19
CA GLY A 211 -8.03 -37.22 -66.73
C GLY A 211 -8.12 -37.17 -65.21
N ALA A 212 -9.31 -37.22 -64.62
CA ALA A 212 -9.47 -37.40 -63.18
C ALA A 212 -10.48 -38.51 -62.86
N PHE A 213 -10.18 -39.28 -61.83
CA PHE A 213 -10.92 -40.49 -61.47
C PHE A 213 -11.34 -40.41 -60.01
N VAL A 214 -12.62 -40.65 -59.73
CA VAL A 214 -13.17 -40.65 -58.38
C VAL A 214 -13.21 -42.08 -57.87
N PHE A 215 -12.48 -42.32 -56.78
CA PHE A 215 -12.41 -43.57 -56.06
C PHE A 215 -13.33 -43.50 -54.84
N ALA A 216 -14.39 -44.29 -54.78
CA ALA A 216 -15.34 -44.29 -53.68
C ALA A 216 -15.22 -45.56 -52.83
N ASN A 217 -15.26 -45.40 -51.51
CA ASN A 217 -15.24 -46.50 -50.56
C ASN A 217 -16.61 -46.63 -49.87
N PRO A 218 -17.51 -47.52 -50.35
CA PRO A 218 -18.80 -47.79 -49.70
C PRO A 218 -18.69 -48.65 -48.42
N THR A 219 -17.50 -49.12 -48.05
CA THR A 219 -17.29 -50.06 -46.95
C THR A 219 -17.05 -49.36 -45.61
N ALA A 220 -17.12 -50.12 -44.51
CA ALA A 220 -16.93 -49.61 -43.15
C ALA A 220 -15.45 -49.48 -42.72
N SER A 221 -14.50 -49.91 -43.56
CA SER A 221 -13.05 -49.85 -43.28
C SER A 221 -12.32 -49.07 -44.38
N PRO A 222 -11.20 -48.39 -44.09
CA PRO A 222 -10.39 -47.75 -45.12
C PRO A 222 -9.90 -48.74 -46.18
N ILE A 223 -9.84 -48.31 -47.44
CA ILE A 223 -9.27 -49.08 -48.55
C ILE A 223 -7.97 -48.39 -49.00
N ASN A 224 -6.86 -49.12 -48.97
CA ASN A 224 -5.57 -48.67 -49.48
C ASN A 224 -5.46 -49.04 -50.96
N VAL A 225 -5.36 -48.05 -51.85
CA VAL A 225 -5.11 -48.30 -53.28
C VAL A 225 -3.63 -48.47 -53.49
N THR A 226 -3.18 -49.59 -54.04
CA THR A 226 -1.76 -49.97 -54.12
C THR A 226 -1.21 -49.91 -55.54
N SER A 227 -2.04 -50.05 -56.57
CA SER A 227 -1.61 -49.82 -57.96
C SER A 227 -2.70 -49.28 -58.86
N LEU A 228 -2.29 -48.48 -59.84
CA LEU A 228 -3.12 -47.97 -60.93
C LEU A 228 -2.34 -48.07 -62.24
N THR A 229 -2.93 -48.67 -63.26
CA THR A 229 -2.35 -48.73 -64.62
C THR A 229 -3.26 -47.99 -65.60
N PHE A 230 -2.64 -47.20 -66.45
CA PHE A 230 -3.32 -46.40 -67.45
C PHE A 230 -2.71 -46.63 -68.83
N ASN A 231 -3.52 -46.43 -69.87
CA ASN A 231 -3.06 -46.28 -71.24
C ASN A 231 -3.28 -44.84 -71.72
N ARG A 232 -2.29 -44.30 -72.44
CA ARG A 232 -2.42 -43.10 -73.29
C ARG A 232 -3.38 -43.43 -74.43
N ILE A 233 -4.32 -42.53 -74.68
CA ILE A 233 -5.28 -42.61 -75.79
C ILE A 233 -5.18 -41.34 -76.66
N GLY A 234 -5.66 -41.42 -77.90
CA GLY A 234 -5.54 -40.34 -78.90
C GLY A 234 -4.36 -40.53 -79.86
N VAL A 235 -4.22 -39.60 -80.81
CA VAL A 235 -3.16 -39.63 -81.83
C VAL A 235 -2.00 -38.74 -81.37
N SER A 236 -1.03 -39.36 -80.68
CA SER A 236 0.20 -38.72 -80.17
C SER A 236 1.33 -39.75 -80.03
N ASN A 237 2.56 -39.26 -79.81
CA ASN A 237 3.72 -40.12 -79.50
C ASN A 237 3.82 -40.36 -77.99
N ASP A 238 4.44 -41.46 -77.55
CA ASP A 238 4.68 -41.71 -76.11
C ASP A 238 5.52 -40.60 -75.46
N THR A 239 6.48 -40.03 -76.20
CA THR A 239 7.32 -38.91 -75.75
C THR A 239 6.55 -37.61 -75.49
N THR A 240 5.29 -37.52 -75.90
CA THR A 240 4.45 -36.33 -75.67
C THR A 240 4.15 -36.12 -74.19
N MET A 241 4.05 -37.22 -73.43
CA MET A 241 3.91 -37.23 -71.98
C MET A 241 5.29 -37.47 -71.36
N SER A 242 6.05 -36.39 -71.14
CA SER A 242 7.46 -36.50 -70.72
C SER A 242 7.60 -37.03 -69.29
N ASN A 243 6.71 -36.60 -68.39
CA ASN A 243 6.55 -37.16 -67.05
C ASN A 243 5.07 -37.24 -66.74
N VAL A 244 4.62 -38.32 -66.09
CA VAL A 244 3.21 -38.50 -65.71
C VAL A 244 3.10 -38.66 -64.21
N TYR A 245 2.15 -37.95 -63.60
CA TYR A 245 1.99 -37.88 -62.16
C TYR A 245 0.54 -38.12 -61.76
N LEU A 246 0.34 -38.58 -60.54
CA LEU A 246 -0.95 -38.55 -59.88
C LEU A 246 -1.03 -37.35 -58.93
N TYR A 247 -2.18 -36.68 -58.93
CA TYR A 247 -2.47 -35.50 -58.12
C TYR A 247 -3.81 -35.66 -57.40
N ASN A 248 -3.92 -35.10 -56.20
CA ASN A 248 -5.19 -34.87 -55.49
C ASN A 248 -5.26 -33.40 -55.09
N ASN A 249 -6.38 -32.71 -55.38
CA ASN A 249 -6.56 -31.28 -55.08
C ASN A 249 -5.37 -30.38 -55.51
N GLY A 250 -4.72 -30.66 -56.64
CA GLY A 250 -3.55 -29.89 -57.09
C GLY A 250 -2.24 -30.21 -56.36
N THR A 251 -2.22 -31.17 -55.44
CA THR A 251 -1.02 -31.71 -54.78
C THR A 251 -0.57 -33.01 -55.44
N ARG A 252 0.73 -33.15 -55.72
CA ARG A 252 1.33 -34.38 -56.26
C ARG A 252 1.34 -35.50 -55.19
N ILE A 253 0.82 -36.68 -55.52
CA ILE A 253 0.79 -37.85 -54.62
C ILE A 253 1.74 -38.98 -55.04
N THR A 254 2.28 -38.97 -56.26
CA THR A 254 3.29 -39.94 -56.72
C THR A 254 4.51 -39.25 -57.34
N ASP A 255 5.62 -39.96 -57.46
CA ASP A 255 6.69 -39.57 -58.38
C ASP A 255 6.27 -39.82 -59.85
N SER A 256 7.07 -39.37 -60.82
CA SER A 256 6.76 -39.48 -62.25
C SER A 256 6.83 -40.93 -62.73
N ALA A 257 5.83 -41.37 -63.49
CA ALA A 257 5.89 -42.54 -64.35
C ALA A 257 6.28 -42.15 -65.78
N GLY A 258 7.07 -43.00 -66.45
CA GLY A 258 7.34 -42.90 -67.88
C GLY A 258 6.28 -43.64 -68.69
N VAL A 259 6.04 -43.21 -69.92
CA VAL A 259 5.11 -43.86 -70.85
C VAL A 259 5.87 -44.78 -71.80
N SER A 260 5.42 -46.03 -71.94
CA SER A 260 6.01 -47.00 -72.88
C SER A 260 4.93 -47.87 -73.50
N SER A 261 4.93 -47.97 -74.83
CA SER A 261 3.91 -48.70 -75.59
C SER A 261 2.50 -48.25 -75.20
N SER A 262 2.31 -46.94 -75.06
CA SER A 262 1.12 -46.27 -74.52
C SER A 262 0.77 -46.57 -73.05
N ALA A 263 1.41 -47.50 -72.34
CA ALA A 263 1.09 -47.82 -70.95
C ALA A 263 1.96 -47.07 -69.93
N PHE A 264 1.42 -46.80 -68.75
CA PHE A 264 2.15 -46.31 -67.58
C PHE A 264 1.45 -46.75 -66.28
N THR A 265 2.23 -47.10 -65.26
CA THR A 265 1.75 -47.69 -64.01
C THR A 265 2.32 -46.95 -62.80
N PHE A 266 1.48 -46.76 -61.79
CA PHE A 266 1.88 -46.35 -60.45
C PHE A 266 1.65 -47.51 -59.51
N SER A 267 2.62 -47.80 -58.64
CA SER A 267 2.50 -48.85 -57.64
C SER A 267 3.25 -48.47 -56.37
N ASP A 268 2.62 -48.66 -55.21
CA ASP A 268 3.23 -48.57 -53.90
C ASP A 268 2.82 -49.82 -53.08
N PRO A 269 3.77 -50.57 -52.52
CA PRO A 269 3.48 -51.80 -51.78
C PRO A 269 2.67 -51.57 -50.50
N THR A 270 2.59 -50.32 -50.02
CA THR A 270 1.81 -49.93 -48.84
C THR A 270 0.48 -49.29 -49.23
N ALA A 271 0.52 -48.15 -49.92
CA ALA A 271 -0.63 -47.47 -50.51
C ALA A 271 -0.15 -46.27 -51.35
N LEU A 272 -0.64 -46.12 -52.58
CA LEU A 272 -0.56 -44.87 -53.34
C LEU A 272 -1.40 -43.78 -52.65
N PHE A 273 -2.57 -44.16 -52.14
CA PHE A 273 -3.45 -43.34 -51.30
C PHE A 273 -4.47 -44.25 -50.60
N THR A 274 -5.08 -43.74 -49.54
CA THR A 274 -6.15 -44.42 -48.80
C THR A 274 -7.46 -43.70 -49.01
N VAL A 275 -8.52 -44.44 -49.33
CA VAL A 275 -9.89 -43.94 -49.36
C VAL A 275 -10.56 -44.30 -48.03
N PRO A 276 -10.84 -43.32 -47.14
CA PRO A 276 -11.48 -43.60 -45.85
C PRO A 276 -12.88 -44.22 -46.02
N ALA A 277 -13.35 -44.93 -44.99
CA ALA A 277 -14.68 -45.56 -44.98
C ALA A 277 -15.78 -44.52 -45.25
N GLY A 278 -16.69 -44.83 -46.18
CA GLY A 278 -17.79 -43.95 -46.56
C GLY A 278 -17.40 -42.68 -47.33
N GLN A 279 -16.14 -42.53 -47.77
CA GLN A 279 -15.66 -41.33 -48.46
C GLN A 279 -15.24 -41.60 -49.92
N THR A 280 -15.05 -40.54 -50.69
CA THR A 280 -14.48 -40.59 -52.05
C THR A 280 -13.16 -39.84 -52.15
N TYR A 281 -12.17 -40.37 -52.87
CA TYR A 281 -10.90 -39.73 -53.16
C TYR A 281 -10.74 -39.49 -54.67
N THR A 282 -10.42 -38.27 -55.10
CA THR A 282 -10.26 -37.95 -56.53
C THR A 282 -8.79 -37.91 -56.93
N VAL A 283 -8.42 -38.65 -57.96
CA VAL A 283 -7.06 -38.69 -58.49
C VAL A 283 -7.03 -38.14 -59.90
N ALA A 284 -6.31 -37.05 -60.10
CA ALA A 284 -6.01 -36.47 -61.39
C ALA A 284 -4.70 -37.06 -61.94
N VAL A 285 -4.74 -37.54 -63.18
CA VAL A 285 -3.56 -37.87 -63.97
C VAL A 285 -3.10 -36.60 -64.68
N ARG A 286 -1.87 -36.18 -64.44
CA ARG A 286 -1.27 -34.96 -64.99
C ARG A 286 0.05 -35.26 -65.66
N SER A 287 0.42 -34.52 -66.69
CA SER A 287 1.67 -34.75 -67.40
C SER A 287 2.35 -33.48 -67.90
N ASP A 288 3.68 -33.47 -67.87
CA ASP A 288 4.48 -32.48 -68.59
C ASP A 288 4.36 -32.75 -70.10
N ILE A 289 3.91 -31.74 -70.85
CA ILE A 289 3.65 -31.84 -72.28
C ILE A 289 4.90 -31.43 -73.04
N ALA A 290 5.43 -32.32 -73.88
CA ALA A 290 6.63 -32.05 -74.66
C ALA A 290 6.46 -30.82 -75.58
N ASP A 291 7.55 -30.11 -75.86
CA ASP A 291 7.58 -29.07 -76.87
C ASP A 291 7.31 -29.61 -78.28
N SER A 292 6.94 -28.72 -79.21
CA SER A 292 6.71 -29.06 -80.63
C SER A 292 5.67 -30.17 -80.86
N SER A 293 4.70 -30.30 -79.95
CA SER A 293 3.64 -31.32 -79.99
C SER A 293 2.28 -30.79 -80.48
N SER A 294 2.22 -29.53 -80.92
CA SER A 294 0.99 -28.94 -81.46
C SER A 294 0.40 -29.76 -82.62
N GLY A 295 -0.93 -29.93 -82.61
CA GLY A 295 -1.67 -30.73 -83.58
C GLY A 295 -1.92 -32.18 -83.16
N GLN A 296 -1.28 -32.64 -82.09
CA GLN A 296 -1.54 -33.97 -81.52
C GLN A 296 -2.78 -33.98 -80.62
N GLN A 297 -3.37 -35.17 -80.43
CA GLN A 297 -4.47 -35.39 -79.48
C GLN A 297 -4.07 -36.41 -78.42
N ILE A 298 -4.39 -36.12 -77.16
CA ILE A 298 -3.99 -36.94 -76.03
C ILE A 298 -5.09 -37.04 -74.97
N GLY A 299 -5.13 -38.17 -74.29
CA GLY A 299 -5.95 -38.43 -73.12
C GLY A 299 -5.44 -39.67 -72.40
N VAL A 300 -6.12 -40.07 -71.33
CA VAL A 300 -5.75 -41.26 -70.55
C VAL A 300 -6.96 -42.15 -70.27
N SER A 301 -6.71 -43.45 -70.18
CA SER A 301 -7.71 -44.44 -69.83
C SER A 301 -7.18 -45.31 -68.68
N LEU A 302 -7.90 -45.36 -67.57
CA LEU A 302 -7.61 -46.29 -66.48
C LEU A 302 -7.95 -47.70 -66.95
N VAL A 303 -6.96 -48.58 -67.02
CA VAL A 303 -7.12 -49.96 -67.51
C VAL A 303 -7.06 -50.99 -66.39
N ASP A 304 -6.44 -50.64 -65.25
CA ASP A 304 -6.35 -51.52 -64.09
C ASP A 304 -6.22 -50.73 -62.79
N ALA A 305 -6.82 -51.23 -61.70
CA ALA A 305 -6.78 -50.62 -60.38
C ALA A 305 -6.87 -51.69 -59.27
N HIS A 306 -5.91 -51.65 -58.34
CA HIS A 306 -5.86 -52.56 -57.20
C HIS A 306 -5.85 -51.81 -55.86
N GLY A 307 -6.54 -52.38 -54.87
CA GLY A 307 -6.46 -51.96 -53.49
C GLY A 307 -6.48 -53.12 -52.51
N SER A 308 -6.53 -52.80 -51.21
CA SER A 308 -6.59 -53.78 -50.12
C SER A 308 -7.85 -54.66 -50.13
N THR A 309 -8.86 -54.27 -50.93
CA THR A 309 -10.04 -55.07 -51.26
C THR A 309 -10.24 -55.07 -52.79
N ALA A 310 -10.93 -56.09 -53.31
CA ALA A 310 -11.25 -56.17 -54.73
C ALA A 310 -12.14 -54.99 -55.18
N LEU A 311 -12.09 -54.65 -56.48
CA LEU A 311 -13.03 -53.71 -57.09
C LEU A 311 -14.47 -54.21 -56.91
N ASP A 312 -15.39 -53.27 -56.70
CA ASP A 312 -16.82 -53.57 -56.69
C ASP A 312 -17.27 -54.07 -58.06
N SER A 313 -18.22 -55.00 -58.11
CA SER A 313 -18.70 -55.60 -59.37
C SER A 313 -19.36 -54.61 -60.33
N SER A 314 -19.70 -53.40 -59.87
CA SER A 314 -20.20 -52.30 -60.72
C SER A 314 -19.11 -51.54 -61.48
N VAL A 315 -17.82 -51.80 -61.24
CA VAL A 315 -16.72 -51.12 -61.93
C VAL A 315 -16.41 -51.85 -63.25
N HIS A 316 -16.51 -51.12 -64.36
CA HIS A 316 -16.15 -51.61 -65.70
C HIS A 316 -14.91 -50.87 -66.21
N LEU A 317 -13.82 -51.61 -66.40
CA LEU A 317 -12.58 -51.11 -67.01
C LEU A 317 -12.53 -51.50 -68.50
N PRO A 318 -11.93 -50.67 -69.37
CA PRO A 318 -11.23 -49.43 -69.03
C PRO A 318 -12.17 -48.21 -68.87
N ILE A 319 -11.83 -47.30 -67.97
CA ILE A 319 -12.52 -46.00 -67.80
C ILE A 319 -11.68 -44.93 -68.51
N SER A 320 -12.20 -44.38 -69.61
CA SER A 320 -11.48 -43.39 -70.43
C SER A 320 -11.87 -41.96 -70.09
N GLY A 321 -10.88 -41.07 -70.00
CA GLY A 321 -11.08 -39.63 -70.02
C GLY A 321 -11.32 -39.09 -71.44
N GLY A 322 -11.68 -37.81 -71.55
CA GLY A 322 -11.85 -37.15 -72.84
C GLY A 322 -10.51 -36.88 -73.53
N LEU A 323 -10.53 -36.84 -74.87
CA LEU A 323 -9.37 -36.40 -75.66
C LEU A 323 -9.21 -34.87 -75.62
N GLN A 324 -7.96 -34.44 -75.66
CA GLN A 324 -7.55 -33.04 -75.62
C GLN A 324 -6.62 -32.76 -76.79
N THR A 325 -6.76 -31.60 -77.42
CA THR A 325 -5.88 -31.18 -78.52
C THR A 325 -4.74 -30.34 -77.97
N ILE A 326 -3.51 -30.56 -78.46
CA ILE A 326 -2.36 -29.75 -78.09
C ILE A 326 -2.20 -28.60 -79.11
N SER A 327 -2.07 -27.37 -78.61
CA SER A 327 -1.88 -26.14 -79.41
C SER A 327 -0.59 -25.41 -79.04
N ALA A 328 -0.10 -24.55 -79.94
CA ALA A 328 0.96 -23.61 -79.64
C ALA A 328 0.38 -22.32 -79.03
N ALA A 329 0.90 -21.89 -77.87
CA ALA A 329 0.59 -20.61 -77.23
C ALA A 329 1.76 -20.18 -76.32
N ASN A 330 1.83 -18.90 -75.96
CA ASN A 330 2.85 -18.38 -75.04
C ASN A 330 2.34 -18.47 -73.59
N LEU A 331 2.92 -19.38 -72.80
CA LEU A 331 2.63 -19.51 -71.37
C LEU A 331 3.42 -18.51 -70.53
N ALA A 332 2.90 -18.21 -69.33
CA ALA A 332 3.67 -17.57 -68.28
C ALA A 332 4.96 -18.34 -67.94
N SER A 333 6.00 -17.60 -67.57
CA SER A 333 7.26 -18.16 -67.07
C SER A 333 7.42 -17.84 -65.60
N VAL A 334 7.65 -18.88 -64.79
CA VAL A 334 7.86 -18.80 -63.33
C VAL A 334 9.27 -19.30 -63.02
N VAL A 335 10.09 -18.41 -62.46
CA VAL A 335 11.50 -18.67 -62.17
C VAL A 335 11.75 -18.50 -60.66
N PHE A 336 12.19 -19.55 -59.99
CA PHE A 336 12.67 -19.50 -58.61
C PHE A 336 14.09 -18.95 -58.58
N ASN A 337 14.40 -18.06 -57.64
CA ASN A 337 15.75 -17.55 -57.47
C ASN A 337 16.71 -18.66 -57.02
N GLY A 338 17.96 -18.61 -57.48
CA GLY A 338 19.00 -19.57 -57.08
C GLY A 338 19.37 -19.51 -55.59
N THR A 339 19.09 -18.41 -54.89
CA THR A 339 19.26 -18.28 -53.44
C THR A 339 17.94 -18.47 -52.72
N THR A 340 17.94 -19.39 -51.75
CA THR A 340 16.81 -19.64 -50.85
C THR A 340 17.28 -19.37 -49.41
N LEU A 341 16.49 -18.61 -48.66
CA LEU A 341 16.74 -18.29 -47.26
C LEU A 341 15.97 -19.24 -46.33
N PRO A 342 16.33 -19.34 -45.04
CA PRO A 342 17.49 -18.72 -44.39
C PRO A 342 18.83 -19.32 -44.80
N ALA A 343 19.90 -18.53 -44.66
CA ALA A 343 21.29 -18.99 -44.74
C ALA A 343 21.68 -19.80 -43.49
N GLN A 344 22.79 -20.54 -43.55
CA GLN A 344 23.19 -21.48 -42.50
C GLN A 344 23.25 -20.86 -41.09
N ASN A 345 22.66 -21.55 -40.10
CA ASN A 345 22.82 -21.25 -38.68
C ASN A 345 23.22 -22.53 -37.92
N SER A 346 24.38 -22.50 -37.24
CA SER A 346 24.88 -23.66 -36.50
C SER A 346 24.47 -23.69 -35.02
N SER A 347 23.77 -22.67 -34.52
CA SER A 347 23.39 -22.52 -33.10
C SER A 347 22.06 -21.79 -32.95
N LEU A 348 21.03 -22.27 -33.63
CA LEU A 348 19.69 -21.69 -33.56
C LEU A 348 19.03 -22.04 -32.22
N THR A 349 18.73 -21.04 -31.40
CA THR A 349 17.90 -21.24 -30.21
C THR A 349 16.43 -21.49 -30.63
N PRO A 350 15.75 -22.52 -30.07
CA PRO A 350 14.31 -22.73 -30.28
C PRO A 350 13.51 -21.45 -30.03
N GLN A 351 12.63 -21.10 -30.97
CA GLN A 351 11.83 -19.87 -30.93
C GLN A 351 10.57 -19.99 -31.79
N ALA A 352 9.58 -19.15 -31.51
CA ALA A 352 8.39 -19.01 -32.35
C ALA A 352 8.64 -18.13 -33.57
N ASP A 353 7.77 -18.23 -34.58
CA ASP A 353 7.74 -17.35 -35.76
C ASP A 353 9.07 -17.28 -36.54
N TYR A 354 9.84 -18.37 -36.57
CA TYR A 354 11.09 -18.45 -37.30
C TYR A 354 10.86 -18.68 -38.81
N THR A 355 11.58 -17.96 -39.67
CA THR A 355 11.52 -18.19 -41.13
C THR A 355 12.32 -19.44 -41.47
N VAL A 356 11.62 -20.47 -41.97
CA VAL A 356 12.21 -21.80 -42.22
C VAL A 356 12.47 -22.07 -43.70
N TRP A 357 11.88 -21.27 -44.59
CA TRP A 357 12.13 -21.26 -46.03
C TRP A 357 11.65 -19.95 -46.64
N GLN A 358 12.38 -19.38 -47.58
CA GLN A 358 11.96 -18.23 -48.37
C GLN A 358 12.69 -18.20 -49.72
N ASN A 359 11.95 -17.94 -50.79
CA ASN A 359 12.51 -17.74 -52.13
C ASN A 359 11.81 -16.57 -52.83
N THR A 360 12.55 -15.85 -53.67
CA THR A 360 11.98 -14.84 -54.57
C THR A 360 11.64 -15.50 -55.90
N VAL A 361 10.39 -15.43 -56.32
CA VAL A 361 9.89 -16.04 -57.55
C VAL A 361 9.54 -14.94 -58.55
N SER A 362 10.20 -14.95 -59.71
CA SER A 362 9.94 -14.04 -60.82
C SER A 362 8.87 -14.61 -61.75
N VAL A 363 7.85 -13.82 -62.05
CA VAL A 363 6.76 -14.17 -62.98
C VAL A 363 6.80 -13.26 -64.21
N SER A 364 6.72 -13.82 -65.40
CA SER A 364 6.75 -13.06 -66.66
C SER A 364 5.81 -13.64 -67.74
N THR A 365 5.64 -12.90 -68.84
CA THR A 365 4.66 -13.13 -69.92
C THR A 365 3.21 -12.88 -69.49
N ASN A 366 2.67 -13.65 -68.54
CA ASN A 366 1.31 -13.46 -67.99
C ASN A 366 1.32 -13.63 -66.46
N PRO A 367 0.35 -13.03 -65.73
CA PRO A 367 0.15 -13.34 -64.31
C PRO A 367 -0.21 -14.81 -64.09
N VAL A 368 0.15 -15.37 -62.93
CA VAL A 368 -0.10 -16.78 -62.57
C VAL A 368 -0.84 -16.91 -61.24
N ASN A 369 -1.66 -17.95 -61.10
CA ASN A 369 -2.29 -18.34 -59.85
C ASN A 369 -1.46 -19.47 -59.19
N LEU A 370 -0.93 -19.23 -57.99
CA LEU A 370 -0.33 -20.27 -57.15
C LEU A 370 -1.43 -21.11 -56.51
N ALA A 371 -1.51 -22.38 -56.92
CA ALA A 371 -2.55 -23.33 -56.50
C ALA A 371 -2.05 -24.35 -55.45
N SER A 372 -0.76 -24.67 -55.42
CA SER A 372 -0.19 -25.54 -54.38
C SER A 372 1.32 -25.35 -54.25
N LEU A 373 1.84 -25.61 -53.04
CA LEU A 373 3.27 -25.64 -52.74
C LEU A 373 3.57 -26.76 -51.73
N ARG A 374 4.46 -27.67 -52.09
CA ARG A 374 5.00 -28.73 -51.21
C ARG A 374 6.48 -28.47 -50.93
N LEU A 375 6.87 -28.60 -49.66
CA LEU A 375 8.27 -28.57 -49.23
C LEU A 375 8.62 -29.84 -48.47
N THR A 376 9.86 -30.30 -48.61
CA THR A 376 10.42 -31.46 -47.92
C THR A 376 11.47 -31.01 -46.93
N ASN A 377 11.43 -31.53 -45.70
CA ASN A 377 12.49 -31.36 -44.73
C ASN A 377 13.64 -32.35 -44.99
N LEU A 378 14.77 -31.81 -45.42
CA LEU A 378 16.04 -32.52 -45.63
C LEU A 378 16.86 -32.66 -44.33
N GLY A 379 16.55 -31.84 -43.32
CA GLY A 379 17.21 -31.83 -42.01
C GLY A 379 16.72 -32.94 -41.06
N SER A 380 17.49 -33.23 -40.01
CA SER A 380 17.26 -34.33 -39.06
C SER A 380 16.24 -34.07 -37.93
N ILE A 381 15.62 -32.88 -37.87
CA ILE A 381 14.67 -32.53 -36.81
C ILE A 381 13.37 -33.35 -36.92
N ASP A 382 12.86 -33.79 -35.77
CA ASP A 382 11.58 -34.50 -35.68
C ASP A 382 10.41 -33.55 -36.00
N ALA A 383 9.39 -34.09 -36.68
CA ALA A 383 8.20 -33.33 -37.09
C ALA A 383 7.50 -32.62 -35.92
N THR A 384 7.48 -33.24 -34.73
CA THR A 384 6.85 -32.69 -33.52
C THR A 384 7.55 -31.45 -32.97
N ASN A 385 8.81 -31.20 -33.34
CA ASN A 385 9.58 -30.03 -32.93
C ASN A 385 9.43 -28.83 -33.88
N VAL A 386 8.72 -29.01 -35.01
CA VAL A 386 8.44 -27.97 -36.01
C VAL A 386 6.94 -27.83 -36.16
N GLN A 387 6.38 -26.81 -35.51
CA GLN A 387 4.93 -26.65 -35.39
C GLN A 387 4.44 -25.39 -36.10
N ASN A 388 3.15 -25.34 -36.42
CA ASN A 388 2.45 -24.14 -36.92
C ASN A 388 3.13 -23.51 -38.16
N LEU A 389 3.36 -24.32 -39.19
CA LEU A 389 3.94 -23.89 -40.46
C LEU A 389 2.91 -23.06 -41.23
N ARG A 390 3.27 -21.84 -41.61
CA ARG A 390 2.40 -20.86 -42.28
C ARG A 390 3.06 -20.34 -43.54
N LEU A 391 2.33 -20.36 -44.65
CA LEU A 391 2.76 -19.82 -45.93
C LEU A 391 2.39 -18.34 -46.05
N TYR A 392 3.33 -17.53 -46.53
CA TYR A 392 3.16 -16.12 -46.80
C TYR A 392 3.57 -15.82 -48.25
N VAL A 393 2.78 -14.98 -48.92
CA VAL A 393 3.09 -14.39 -50.22
C VAL A 393 3.08 -12.88 -50.04
N ASP A 394 4.18 -12.20 -50.39
CA ASP A 394 4.35 -10.75 -50.25
C ASP A 394 3.95 -10.20 -48.86
N GLY A 395 4.25 -10.97 -47.81
CA GLY A 395 3.98 -10.62 -46.42
C GLY A 395 2.56 -10.94 -45.92
N THR A 396 1.67 -11.43 -46.78
CA THR A 396 0.30 -11.85 -46.40
C THR A 396 0.23 -13.35 -46.21
N MET A 397 -0.32 -13.83 -45.09
CA MET A 397 -0.54 -15.26 -44.88
C MET A 397 -1.58 -15.79 -45.87
N VAL A 398 -1.28 -16.90 -46.55
CA VAL A 398 -2.16 -17.54 -47.52
C VAL A 398 -2.40 -19.00 -47.14
N GLY A 399 -3.63 -19.48 -47.36
CA GLY A 399 -4.05 -20.81 -46.91
C GLY A 399 -4.12 -20.96 -45.38
N SER A 400 -4.32 -22.19 -44.92
CA SER A 400 -4.37 -22.55 -43.50
C SER A 400 -2.97 -22.90 -42.97
N ALA A 401 -2.74 -22.66 -41.67
CA ALA A 401 -1.53 -23.15 -41.02
C ALA A 401 -1.51 -24.68 -40.97
N VAL A 402 -0.36 -25.28 -41.25
CA VAL A 402 -0.13 -26.72 -41.11
C VAL A 402 0.41 -26.99 -39.70
N PRO A 403 -0.23 -27.83 -38.88
CA PRO A 403 0.15 -28.01 -37.47
C PRO A 403 1.59 -28.50 -37.25
N GLN A 404 2.09 -29.38 -38.13
CA GLN A 404 3.43 -29.95 -38.09
C GLN A 404 3.78 -30.60 -39.45
N LEU A 405 5.02 -31.02 -39.64
CA LEU A 405 5.42 -31.81 -40.81
C LEU A 405 4.68 -33.16 -40.86
N GLY A 406 4.41 -33.66 -42.07
CA GLY A 406 3.88 -35.00 -42.30
C GLY A 406 4.88 -36.10 -41.94
N ALA A 407 4.40 -37.34 -41.80
CA ALA A 407 5.25 -38.50 -41.51
C ALA A 407 6.28 -38.78 -42.63
N ASP A 408 5.99 -38.34 -43.85
CA ASP A 408 6.89 -38.36 -45.01
C ASP A 408 7.90 -37.20 -45.02
N ARG A 409 7.96 -36.41 -43.94
CA ARG A 409 8.82 -35.23 -43.75
C ARG A 409 8.46 -34.07 -44.67
N THR A 410 7.25 -34.03 -45.23
CA THR A 410 6.81 -32.92 -46.09
C THR A 410 5.76 -32.03 -45.43
N VAL A 411 5.65 -30.80 -45.93
CA VAL A 411 4.54 -29.88 -45.66
C VAL A 411 3.94 -29.49 -47.01
N THR A 412 2.63 -29.54 -47.12
CA THR A 412 1.90 -29.13 -48.33
C THR A 412 0.90 -28.03 -47.98
N PHE A 413 0.96 -26.94 -48.73
CA PHE A 413 -0.02 -25.87 -48.73
C PHE A 413 -0.91 -26.02 -49.96
N ASP A 414 -2.14 -26.49 -49.75
CA ASP A 414 -3.18 -26.57 -50.78
C ASP A 414 -3.93 -25.23 -50.85
N LEU A 415 -3.81 -24.54 -51.97
CA LEU A 415 -4.48 -23.27 -52.26
C LEU A 415 -5.49 -23.43 -53.40
N SER A 416 -5.80 -24.66 -53.82
CA SER A 416 -6.61 -24.93 -55.02
C SER A 416 -8.03 -24.36 -54.93
N ALA A 417 -8.60 -24.23 -53.73
CA ALA A 417 -9.90 -23.62 -53.49
C ALA A 417 -9.90 -22.08 -53.57
N SER A 418 -8.76 -21.45 -53.25
CA SER A 418 -8.55 -20.00 -53.30
C SER A 418 -7.11 -19.69 -53.75
N PRO A 419 -6.79 -19.86 -55.04
CA PRO A 419 -5.43 -19.65 -55.54
C PRO A 419 -4.97 -18.20 -55.36
N VAL A 420 -3.66 -18.01 -55.21
CA VAL A 420 -3.07 -16.68 -55.02
C VAL A 420 -2.56 -16.14 -56.35
N LEU A 421 -3.13 -15.03 -56.81
CA LEU A 421 -2.70 -14.37 -58.04
C LEU A 421 -1.36 -13.64 -57.83
N LEU A 422 -0.38 -13.95 -58.66
CA LEU A 422 0.92 -13.31 -58.75
C LEU A 422 1.00 -12.54 -60.08
N SER A 423 1.29 -11.25 -60.00
CA SER A 423 1.47 -10.37 -61.17
C SER A 423 2.77 -10.71 -61.92
N THR A 424 3.01 -10.08 -63.07
CA THR A 424 4.28 -10.20 -63.79
C THR A 424 5.38 -9.36 -63.12
N ALA A 425 5.83 -9.80 -61.95
CA ALA A 425 6.88 -9.16 -61.14
C ALA A 425 7.60 -10.22 -60.28
N ASP A 426 8.56 -9.77 -59.48
CA ASP A 426 9.16 -10.58 -58.42
C ASP A 426 8.25 -10.63 -57.19
N HIS A 427 8.03 -11.82 -56.66
CA HIS A 427 7.19 -12.08 -55.50
C HIS A 427 7.96 -12.87 -54.44
N ILE A 428 7.79 -12.53 -53.16
CA ILE A 428 8.43 -13.26 -52.06
C ILE A 428 7.47 -14.32 -51.54
N ILE A 429 7.88 -15.58 -51.63
CA ILE A 429 7.18 -16.71 -51.02
C ILE A 429 7.97 -17.16 -49.80
N LYS A 430 7.31 -17.24 -48.63
CA LYS A 430 7.95 -17.48 -47.33
C LYS A 430 7.15 -18.46 -46.48
N VAL A 431 7.84 -19.37 -45.79
CA VAL A 431 7.26 -20.24 -44.76
C VAL A 431 7.83 -19.89 -43.40
N ILE A 432 6.94 -19.69 -42.42
CA ILE A 432 7.27 -19.43 -41.02
C ILE A 432 6.78 -20.59 -40.15
N ALA A 433 7.57 -21.02 -39.16
CA ALA A 433 7.20 -22.07 -38.22
C ALA A 433 7.68 -21.76 -36.79
N ASN A 434 7.10 -22.46 -35.81
CA ASN A 434 7.57 -22.48 -34.44
C ASN A 434 8.53 -23.65 -34.25
N ILE A 435 9.73 -23.38 -33.77
CA ILE A 435 10.73 -24.40 -33.43
C ILE A 435 10.70 -24.58 -31.91
N THR A 436 10.24 -25.74 -31.46
CA THR A 436 9.99 -26.00 -30.03
C THR A 436 11.07 -26.85 -29.35
N GLY A 437 12.00 -27.40 -30.12
CA GLY A 437 13.05 -28.29 -29.62
C GLY A 437 13.93 -28.85 -30.74
N GLY A 438 14.55 -30.01 -30.50
CA GLY A 438 15.39 -30.69 -31.50
C GLY A 438 16.88 -30.41 -31.35
N SER A 439 17.40 -30.32 -30.13
CA SER A 439 18.82 -30.07 -29.82
C SER A 439 19.76 -30.93 -30.68
N ASN A 440 20.75 -30.29 -31.32
CA ASN A 440 21.71 -30.92 -32.23
C ASN A 440 21.08 -31.57 -33.49
N ARG A 441 19.81 -31.27 -33.80
CA ARG A 441 19.15 -31.63 -35.05
C ARG A 441 19.11 -30.43 -36.00
N THR A 442 18.88 -30.71 -37.27
CA THR A 442 18.87 -29.71 -38.35
C THR A 442 17.46 -29.58 -38.94
N LEU A 443 17.03 -28.36 -39.23
CA LEU A 443 15.87 -28.06 -40.08
C LEU A 443 16.36 -27.51 -41.42
N GLN A 444 15.90 -28.09 -42.52
CA GLN A 444 16.24 -27.63 -43.86
C GLN A 444 15.07 -27.92 -44.79
N LEU A 445 14.37 -26.91 -45.29
CA LEU A 445 13.21 -27.10 -46.17
C LEU A 445 13.61 -26.87 -47.63
N SER A 446 12.97 -27.61 -48.53
CA SER A 446 13.22 -27.49 -49.96
C SER A 446 12.00 -27.77 -50.82
N VAL A 447 11.86 -27.02 -51.91
CA VAL A 447 11.04 -27.42 -53.08
C VAL A 447 11.93 -28.28 -53.97
N GLN A 448 11.67 -29.59 -54.03
CA GLN A 448 12.63 -30.54 -54.60
C GLN A 448 12.51 -30.70 -56.11
N ARG A 449 11.29 -30.56 -56.66
CA ARG A 449 10.98 -30.78 -58.07
C ARG A 449 10.04 -29.69 -58.59
N SER A 450 10.05 -29.44 -59.90
CA SER A 450 9.12 -28.50 -60.54
C SER A 450 7.65 -28.86 -60.28
N SER A 451 7.34 -30.15 -60.14
CA SER A 451 6.01 -30.66 -59.83
C SER A 451 5.60 -30.53 -58.35
N ASP A 452 6.48 -30.08 -57.45
CA ASP A 452 6.15 -29.81 -56.05
C ASP A 452 5.41 -28.48 -55.85
N ALA A 453 5.32 -27.63 -56.88
CA ALA A 453 4.49 -26.43 -56.86
C ALA A 453 3.67 -26.34 -58.14
N MET A 454 2.48 -25.74 -58.05
CA MET A 454 1.57 -25.58 -59.18
C MET A 454 1.23 -24.11 -59.37
N PHE A 455 1.72 -23.54 -60.46
CA PHE A 455 1.39 -22.20 -60.92
C PHE A 455 0.58 -22.30 -62.22
N VAL A 456 -0.54 -21.61 -62.29
CA VAL A 456 -1.47 -21.67 -63.42
C VAL A 456 -1.51 -20.32 -64.12
N ASP A 457 -1.23 -20.29 -65.42
CA ASP A 457 -1.37 -19.08 -66.24
C ASP A 457 -2.82 -18.56 -66.13
N SER A 458 -2.97 -17.31 -65.67
CA SER A 458 -4.28 -16.72 -65.40
C SER A 458 -5.12 -16.43 -66.67
N GLN A 459 -4.50 -16.37 -67.84
CA GLN A 459 -5.16 -16.09 -69.11
C GLN A 459 -5.50 -17.38 -69.86
N LEU A 460 -4.56 -18.33 -69.88
CA LEU A 460 -4.71 -19.60 -70.60
C LEU A 460 -5.30 -20.71 -69.73
N ASN A 461 -5.33 -20.51 -68.40
CA ASN A 461 -5.77 -21.48 -67.40
C ASN A 461 -5.05 -22.83 -67.51
N GLN A 462 -3.77 -22.78 -67.92
CA GLN A 462 -2.89 -23.93 -68.06
C GLN A 462 -1.76 -23.84 -67.03
N PRO A 463 -1.37 -24.96 -66.39
CA PRO A 463 -0.23 -24.95 -65.49
C PRO A 463 1.08 -24.74 -66.26
N VAL A 464 2.04 -24.07 -65.63
CA VAL A 464 3.30 -23.69 -66.27
C VAL A 464 4.48 -24.53 -65.77
N THR A 465 5.48 -24.69 -66.62
CA THR A 465 6.74 -25.33 -66.24
C THR A 465 7.58 -24.37 -65.39
N LEU A 466 8.10 -24.87 -64.27
CA LEU A 466 8.92 -24.07 -63.35
C LEU A 466 10.40 -24.15 -63.71
N HIS A 467 11.13 -23.06 -63.48
CA HIS A 467 12.55 -22.93 -63.82
C HIS A 467 13.32 -22.37 -62.61
N THR A 468 14.64 -22.55 -62.56
CA THR A 468 15.52 -21.91 -61.55
C THR A 468 16.56 -20.96 -62.13
N THR A 469 16.82 -21.03 -63.43
CA THR A 469 17.71 -20.10 -64.14
C THR A 469 17.12 -19.81 -65.50
N ASN A 470 16.82 -18.53 -65.79
CA ASN A 470 16.15 -18.04 -67.01
C ASN A 470 14.83 -18.76 -67.37
N SER A 471 14.12 -18.31 -68.40
CA SER A 471 12.80 -18.86 -68.78
C SER A 471 12.86 -20.16 -69.59
N THR A 472 14.04 -20.78 -69.71
CA THR A 472 14.30 -21.97 -70.56
C THR A 472 15.17 -23.05 -69.90
N GLY A 473 15.68 -22.83 -68.67
CA GLY A 473 16.54 -23.78 -67.95
C GLY A 473 15.78 -24.79 -67.09
N ASN A 474 16.32 -26.01 -66.96
CA ASN A 474 15.74 -27.05 -66.10
C ASN A 474 15.58 -26.56 -64.64
N PHE A 475 14.49 -26.97 -63.98
CA PHE A 475 14.31 -26.74 -62.55
C PHE A 475 15.36 -27.49 -61.71
N SER A 476 15.95 -26.81 -60.74
CA SER A 476 16.75 -27.39 -59.67
C SER A 476 16.06 -27.19 -58.32
N ALA A 477 16.37 -28.01 -57.32
CA ALA A 477 15.76 -27.85 -55.99
C ALA A 477 16.04 -26.46 -55.39
N ALA A 478 15.02 -25.83 -54.80
CA ALA A 478 15.13 -24.56 -54.08
C ALA A 478 15.17 -24.83 -52.57
N SER A 479 16.37 -25.10 -52.06
CA SER A 479 16.64 -25.51 -50.68
C SER A 479 17.17 -24.37 -49.82
N SER A 480 16.62 -24.17 -48.63
CA SER A 480 17.27 -23.33 -47.62
C SER A 480 18.57 -23.99 -47.14
N ASP A 481 19.42 -23.25 -46.43
CA ASP A 481 20.53 -23.86 -45.70
C ASP A 481 20.06 -24.52 -44.39
N ALA A 482 20.89 -25.43 -43.87
CA ALA A 482 20.63 -26.13 -42.63
C ALA A 482 20.63 -25.18 -41.41
N GLN A 483 19.57 -25.30 -40.60
CA GLN A 483 19.41 -24.62 -39.33
C GLN A 483 19.60 -25.62 -38.19
N THR A 484 20.78 -25.65 -37.57
CA THR A 484 21.12 -26.54 -36.45
C THR A 484 20.61 -25.95 -35.15
N ILE A 485 19.77 -26.70 -34.44
CA ILE A 485 19.23 -26.27 -33.15
C ILE A 485 20.31 -26.39 -32.07
N ALA A 486 20.48 -25.34 -31.29
CA ALA A 486 21.45 -25.27 -30.20
C ALA A 486 21.25 -26.40 -29.18
N ALA A 487 22.36 -26.96 -28.69
CA ALA A 487 22.41 -27.97 -27.65
C ALA A 487 23.42 -27.57 -26.57
N VAL A 488 23.36 -28.25 -25.43
CA VAL A 488 24.41 -28.14 -24.41
C VAL A 488 25.75 -28.59 -25.00
N SER A 489 26.80 -27.81 -24.74
CA SER A 489 28.18 -28.18 -25.10
C SER A 489 28.93 -28.69 -23.87
N ALA A 490 30.09 -29.33 -24.09
CA ALA A 490 30.94 -29.81 -22.99
C ALA A 490 31.46 -28.67 -22.09
N ASN A 491 31.49 -27.43 -22.59
CA ASN A 491 32.13 -26.30 -21.92
C ASN A 491 31.17 -25.13 -21.63
N SER A 492 29.90 -25.19 -22.08
CA SER A 492 28.97 -24.05 -22.02
C SER A 492 27.48 -24.45 -21.97
N GLY A 493 27.13 -25.45 -21.15
CA GLY A 493 25.74 -25.92 -21.02
C GLY A 493 24.86 -25.13 -20.05
N VAL A 494 25.43 -24.68 -18.93
CA VAL A 494 24.71 -23.98 -17.85
C VAL A 494 25.56 -22.82 -17.37
N SER A 495 25.00 -21.61 -17.39
CA SER A 495 25.62 -20.47 -16.71
C SER A 495 25.23 -20.48 -15.23
N VAL A 496 26.22 -20.38 -14.35
CA VAL A 496 26.02 -20.27 -12.90
C VAL A 496 26.56 -18.92 -12.45
N SER A 497 25.77 -18.18 -11.70
CA SER A 497 26.20 -16.91 -11.11
C SER A 497 25.68 -16.78 -9.68
N ARG A 498 26.35 -15.98 -8.85
CA ARG A 498 25.78 -15.58 -7.56
C ARG A 498 24.44 -14.86 -7.80
N ALA A 499 23.41 -15.23 -7.06
CA ALA A 499 22.14 -14.54 -7.10
C ALA A 499 22.24 -13.21 -6.34
N ALA A 500 21.56 -12.16 -6.82
CA ALA A 500 21.52 -10.86 -6.13
C ALA A 500 20.95 -10.96 -4.70
N ALA A 501 20.06 -11.92 -4.45
CA ALA A 501 19.46 -12.19 -3.15
C ALA A 501 20.32 -13.09 -2.23
N SER A 502 21.58 -13.38 -2.60
CA SER A 502 22.48 -14.13 -1.71
C SER A 502 22.66 -13.36 -0.39
N PRO A 503 22.56 -14.01 0.79
CA PRO A 503 22.59 -13.32 2.09
C PRO A 503 23.85 -12.47 2.30
N THR A 504 23.70 -11.31 2.94
CA THR A 504 24.81 -10.44 3.39
C THR A 504 24.73 -10.07 4.86
N SER A 505 23.59 -10.34 5.50
CA SER A 505 23.35 -10.01 6.91
C SER A 505 24.09 -10.96 7.83
N ASP A 506 24.45 -10.45 9.01
CA ASP A 506 25.09 -11.23 10.06
C ASP A 506 24.23 -12.42 10.49
N VAL A 507 24.87 -13.55 10.78
CA VAL A 507 24.25 -14.74 11.38
C VAL A 507 24.80 -14.96 12.78
N SER A 508 23.98 -15.47 13.70
CA SER A 508 24.43 -15.72 15.07
C SER A 508 25.47 -16.81 15.16
N VAL A 509 26.43 -16.64 16.08
CA VAL A 509 27.34 -17.71 16.52
C VAL A 509 26.53 -18.94 16.97
N GLY A 510 26.81 -20.09 16.36
CA GLY A 510 26.12 -21.34 16.67
C GLY A 510 24.67 -21.44 16.16
N ALA A 511 24.23 -20.61 15.22
CA ALA A 511 22.96 -20.82 14.53
C ALA A 511 22.93 -22.14 13.75
N THR A 512 21.75 -22.74 13.59
CA THR A 512 21.54 -23.98 12.83
C THR A 512 20.65 -23.73 11.62
N GLY A 513 20.90 -24.43 10.52
CA GLY A 513 20.10 -24.38 9.30
C GLY A 513 19.93 -22.98 8.73
N VAL A 514 20.99 -22.16 8.76
CA VAL A 514 20.99 -20.80 8.20
C VAL A 514 21.26 -20.82 6.70
N LYS A 515 20.62 -19.91 5.96
CA LYS A 515 20.90 -19.70 4.55
C LYS A 515 22.21 -18.95 4.42
N LEU A 516 23.17 -19.51 3.66
CA LEU A 516 24.52 -18.95 3.54
C LEU A 516 24.85 -18.46 2.12
N ALA A 517 24.21 -19.02 1.09
CA ALA A 517 24.38 -18.55 -0.29
C ALA A 517 23.17 -18.83 -1.18
N SER A 518 23.07 -18.06 -2.26
CA SER A 518 22.11 -18.27 -3.36
C SER A 518 22.81 -18.16 -4.71
N PHE A 519 22.50 -19.06 -5.62
CA PHE A 519 23.05 -19.12 -6.97
C PHE A 519 21.93 -19.18 -8.02
N ASN A 520 22.10 -18.47 -9.12
CA ASN A 520 21.26 -18.55 -10.31
C ASN A 520 21.89 -19.54 -11.29
N MET A 521 21.11 -20.48 -11.79
CA MET A 521 21.51 -21.42 -12.83
C MET A 521 20.60 -21.28 -14.04
N LEU A 522 21.16 -21.20 -15.24
CA LEU A 522 20.41 -21.07 -16.49
C LEU A 522 20.98 -22.05 -17.52
N ALA A 523 20.16 -23.02 -17.94
CA ALA A 523 20.48 -23.94 -19.02
C ALA A 523 20.19 -23.31 -20.39
N SER A 524 21.12 -23.44 -21.34
CA SER A 524 20.98 -22.93 -22.70
C SER A 524 20.72 -24.06 -23.70
N GLY A 525 19.86 -23.80 -24.70
CA GLY A 525 19.53 -24.73 -25.79
C GLY A 525 18.55 -25.84 -25.42
N GLU A 526 18.77 -26.55 -24.31
CA GLU A 526 17.96 -27.70 -23.89
C GLU A 526 17.86 -27.84 -22.36
N PRO A 527 16.91 -28.62 -21.83
CA PRO A 527 16.88 -28.95 -20.41
C PRO A 527 18.15 -29.72 -19.99
N VAL A 528 18.74 -29.32 -18.86
CA VAL A 528 19.95 -29.96 -18.31
C VAL A 528 19.63 -30.64 -17.00
N LYS A 529 19.91 -31.94 -16.91
CA LYS A 529 19.88 -32.67 -15.64
C LYS A 529 21.21 -32.48 -14.92
N VAL A 530 21.17 -31.96 -13.70
CA VAL A 530 22.33 -31.83 -12.83
C VAL A 530 22.37 -33.05 -11.92
N SER A 531 23.42 -33.86 -12.05
CA SER A 531 23.57 -35.09 -11.28
C SER A 531 24.07 -34.79 -9.87
N ASP A 532 25.11 -33.95 -9.77
CA ASP A 532 25.77 -33.65 -8.51
C ASP A 532 26.16 -32.16 -8.45
N LEU A 533 26.16 -31.56 -7.26
CA LEU A 533 26.77 -30.25 -7.01
C LEU A 533 27.83 -30.38 -5.94
N TYR A 534 28.99 -29.77 -6.17
CA TYR A 534 30.12 -29.80 -5.24
C TYR A 534 30.17 -28.48 -4.48
N VAL A 535 30.07 -28.52 -3.15
CA VAL A 535 29.87 -27.33 -2.31
C VAL A 535 30.86 -27.31 -1.16
N TYR A 536 31.51 -26.17 -0.95
CA TYR A 536 32.36 -25.93 0.22
C TYR A 536 32.09 -24.56 0.85
N ALA A 537 32.48 -24.37 2.11
CA ALA A 537 32.28 -23.16 2.89
C ALA A 537 33.59 -22.73 3.56
N ALA A 538 34.19 -21.63 3.11
CA ALA A 538 35.41 -21.07 3.69
C ALA A 538 35.09 -20.05 4.80
N THR A 539 35.93 -19.97 5.84
CA THR A 539 35.85 -18.92 6.87
C THR A 539 37.06 -17.97 6.81
N THR A 540 36.89 -16.69 7.15
CA THR A 540 37.94 -15.64 7.03
C THR A 540 39.20 -15.92 7.83
N THR A 541 39.07 -16.38 9.08
CA THR A 541 40.17 -17.12 9.70
C THR A 541 39.95 -18.58 9.37
N ALA A 542 40.86 -19.16 8.58
CA ALA A 542 40.96 -20.61 8.54
C ALA A 542 41.13 -21.05 10.00
N PRO A 543 40.29 -21.95 10.52
CA PRO A 543 40.38 -22.32 11.92
C PRO A 543 41.80 -22.84 12.17
N SER A 544 42.47 -22.28 13.17
CA SER A 544 43.88 -22.54 13.46
C SER A 544 44.15 -24.05 13.57
N SER A 545 45.40 -24.48 13.41
CA SER A 545 45.90 -25.87 13.49
C SER A 545 45.42 -26.71 14.69
N THR A 546 44.73 -26.11 15.65
CA THR A 546 43.92 -26.74 16.70
C THR A 546 42.66 -27.47 16.17
N TRP A 547 42.22 -27.26 14.92
CA TRP A 547 40.95 -27.75 14.34
C TRP A 547 41.10 -28.82 13.24
N GLY A 548 42.16 -29.66 13.28
CA GLY A 548 42.45 -30.67 12.25
C GLY A 548 41.21 -31.43 11.74
N THR A 549 41.07 -31.61 10.41
CA THR A 549 39.99 -32.32 9.68
C THR A 549 38.52 -32.09 10.11
N SER A 550 38.27 -31.19 11.07
CA SER A 550 37.00 -30.94 11.76
C SER A 550 36.50 -29.50 11.55
N ALA A 551 37.06 -28.81 10.55
CA ALA A 551 36.73 -27.44 10.13
C ALA A 551 35.49 -27.38 9.19
N TYR A 552 34.75 -28.47 9.08
CA TYR A 552 33.63 -28.59 8.16
C TYR A 552 32.33 -28.16 8.82
N LEU A 553 31.55 -27.32 8.14
CA LEU A 553 30.25 -26.88 8.66
C LEU A 553 29.26 -28.05 8.66
N ALA A 554 28.54 -28.21 9.76
CA ALA A 554 27.54 -29.26 9.91
C ALA A 554 26.27 -28.94 9.10
N ASN A 555 25.51 -29.98 8.77
CA ASN A 555 24.14 -29.89 8.24
C ASN A 555 23.95 -29.04 6.97
N GLY A 556 24.96 -29.05 6.10
CA GLY A 556 24.87 -28.55 4.72
C GLY A 556 23.72 -29.19 3.93
N LYS A 557 22.89 -28.40 3.28
CA LYS A 557 21.82 -28.87 2.39
C LYS A 557 21.58 -27.92 1.24
N ILE A 558 21.08 -28.47 0.14
CA ILE A 558 20.74 -27.73 -1.08
C ILE A 558 19.21 -27.62 -1.18
N MET A 559 18.73 -26.40 -1.39
CA MET A 559 17.31 -26.12 -1.64
C MET A 559 17.16 -25.57 -3.05
N VAL A 560 16.33 -26.19 -3.88
CA VAL A 560 15.98 -25.70 -5.22
C VAL A 560 14.56 -25.17 -5.15
N ASN A 561 14.36 -23.89 -5.45
CA ASN A 561 13.03 -23.23 -5.38
C ASN A 561 12.29 -23.48 -4.04
N GLY A 562 13.03 -23.55 -2.93
CA GLY A 562 12.48 -23.76 -1.58
C GLY A 562 12.25 -25.22 -1.18
N VAL A 563 12.54 -26.21 -2.05
CA VAL A 563 12.45 -27.65 -1.74
C VAL A 563 13.84 -28.24 -1.60
N GLN A 564 14.08 -29.04 -0.56
CA GLN A 564 15.36 -29.70 -0.39
C GLN A 564 15.59 -30.74 -1.50
N VAL A 565 16.76 -30.68 -2.12
CA VAL A 565 17.24 -31.68 -3.08
C VAL A 565 18.51 -32.34 -2.54
N GLY A 566 18.66 -33.64 -2.76
CA GLY A 566 19.74 -34.43 -2.15
C GLY A 566 19.61 -34.58 -0.63
N SER A 567 20.65 -35.14 -0.01
CA SER A 567 20.72 -35.37 1.44
C SER A 567 21.41 -34.22 2.16
N THR A 568 21.13 -34.07 3.46
CA THR A 568 21.92 -33.21 4.34
C THR A 568 23.29 -33.84 4.55
N LYS A 569 24.37 -33.09 4.27
CA LYS A 569 25.77 -33.51 4.42
C LYS A 569 26.59 -32.41 5.08
N THR A 570 27.76 -32.76 5.58
CA THR A 570 28.75 -31.79 6.08
C THR A 570 29.40 -31.02 4.92
N LEU A 571 29.62 -29.71 5.04
CA LEU A 571 30.32 -28.90 4.03
C LEU A 571 31.82 -28.82 4.28
N GLY A 572 32.62 -29.27 3.32
CA GLY A 572 34.07 -29.05 3.31
C GLY A 572 34.43 -27.57 3.36
N ASN A 573 35.70 -27.25 3.64
CA ASN A 573 36.16 -25.89 3.85
C ASN A 573 37.02 -25.31 2.70
N THR A 574 37.34 -26.11 1.70
CA THR A 574 38.12 -25.73 0.52
C THR A 574 37.57 -26.41 -0.73
N ASN A 575 37.95 -25.93 -1.92
CA ASN A 575 37.61 -26.59 -3.19
C ASN A 575 38.04 -28.07 -3.20
N ALA A 576 39.26 -28.39 -2.74
CA ALA A 576 39.78 -29.76 -2.68
C ALA A 576 39.01 -30.69 -1.71
N THR A 577 38.22 -30.11 -0.80
CA THR A 577 37.38 -30.84 0.16
C THR A 577 35.89 -30.63 -0.12
N ALA A 578 35.52 -30.09 -1.28
CA ALA A 578 34.13 -29.80 -1.63
C ALA A 578 33.25 -31.05 -1.51
N THR A 579 32.13 -30.88 -0.82
CA THR A 579 31.19 -31.96 -0.56
C THR A 579 30.32 -32.18 -1.79
N ASP A 580 30.28 -33.43 -2.25
CA ASP A 580 29.39 -33.86 -3.32
C ASP A 580 27.95 -33.94 -2.80
N PHE A 581 27.00 -33.31 -3.47
CA PHE A 581 25.57 -33.49 -3.22
C PHE A 581 24.96 -34.18 -4.41
N SER A 582 24.68 -35.47 -4.29
CA SER A 582 23.98 -36.20 -5.33
C SER A 582 22.51 -35.86 -5.37
N LEU A 583 22.06 -35.37 -6.51
CA LEU A 583 20.71 -34.83 -6.74
C LEU A 583 19.82 -35.83 -7.48
N GLY A 584 20.40 -36.86 -8.11
CA GLY A 584 19.66 -37.86 -8.88
C GLY A 584 18.84 -37.21 -10.00
N SER A 585 17.52 -37.40 -10.00
CA SER A 585 16.59 -36.74 -10.95
C SER A 585 15.91 -35.50 -10.35
N SER A 586 16.37 -35.02 -9.19
CA SER A 586 15.71 -33.96 -8.43
C SER A 586 16.01 -32.55 -8.95
N LEU A 587 16.99 -32.39 -9.84
CA LEU A 587 17.31 -31.11 -10.48
C LEU A 587 17.43 -31.27 -11.99
N ILE A 588 16.38 -30.83 -12.69
CA ILE A 588 16.38 -30.61 -14.14
C ILE A 588 16.16 -29.12 -14.36
N LEU A 589 17.18 -28.44 -14.89
CA LEU A 589 17.13 -27.04 -15.26
C LEU A 589 16.39 -26.91 -16.60
N PRO A 590 15.24 -26.23 -16.66
CA PRO A 590 14.56 -25.99 -17.93
C PRO A 590 15.39 -25.05 -18.82
N ALA A 591 15.37 -25.28 -20.13
CA ALA A 591 16.03 -24.40 -21.09
C ALA A 591 15.48 -22.97 -20.98
N GLY A 592 16.36 -21.96 -20.99
CA GLY A 592 15.97 -20.55 -21.02
C GLY A 592 15.34 -20.02 -19.73
N THR A 593 15.26 -20.83 -18.65
CA THR A 593 14.66 -20.43 -17.37
C THR A 593 15.72 -20.42 -16.27
N VAL A 594 15.78 -19.32 -15.50
CA VAL A 594 16.66 -19.22 -14.33
C VAL A 594 16.07 -20.05 -13.18
N THR A 595 16.86 -20.97 -12.64
CA THR A 595 16.56 -21.75 -11.43
C THR A 595 17.43 -21.26 -10.28
N VAL A 596 16.82 -21.02 -9.11
CA VAL A 596 17.53 -20.55 -7.91
C VAL A 596 17.89 -21.74 -7.02
N VAL A 597 19.17 -21.82 -6.66
CA VAL A 597 19.73 -22.84 -5.76
C VAL A 597 20.27 -22.15 -4.50
N ASP A 598 19.69 -22.48 -3.36
CA ASP A 598 20.07 -21.96 -2.06
C ASP A 598 20.85 -23.01 -1.26
N ILE A 599 21.91 -22.58 -0.59
CA ILE A 599 22.71 -23.43 0.29
C ILE A 599 22.49 -23.01 1.73
N TYR A 600 22.18 -23.99 2.57
CA TYR A 600 22.02 -23.83 4.00
C TYR A 600 23.04 -24.68 4.75
N ALA A 601 23.52 -24.24 5.91
CA ALA A 601 24.30 -25.05 6.84
C ALA A 601 24.18 -24.49 8.27
N ASP A 602 24.79 -25.17 9.24
CA ASP A 602 24.97 -24.62 10.58
C ASP A 602 26.20 -23.71 10.63
N THR A 603 26.19 -22.70 11.50
CA THR A 603 27.41 -21.96 11.87
C THR A 603 28.17 -22.70 12.99
N LYS A 604 28.23 -24.03 12.87
CA LYS A 604 28.91 -24.96 13.77
C LYS A 604 29.62 -26.01 12.94
N THR A 605 30.71 -26.54 13.45
CA THR A 605 31.32 -27.72 12.84
C THR A 605 30.66 -29.01 13.29
N THR A 606 30.97 -30.10 12.60
CA THR A 606 30.52 -31.46 12.96
C THR A 606 30.88 -31.89 14.36
N GLY A 607 31.96 -31.34 14.94
CA GLY A 607 32.35 -31.55 16.34
C GLY A 607 31.55 -30.72 17.35
N GLY A 608 30.55 -29.96 16.93
CA GLY A 608 29.72 -29.11 17.79
C GLY A 608 30.35 -27.78 18.18
N VAL A 609 31.48 -27.40 17.56
CA VAL A 609 32.18 -26.15 17.87
C VAL A 609 31.63 -25.02 17.02
N ASN A 610 31.27 -23.89 17.65
CA ASN A 610 30.73 -22.72 16.93
C ASN A 610 31.81 -22.02 16.10
N VAL A 611 31.42 -21.46 14.95
CA VAL A 611 32.23 -20.49 14.22
C VAL A 611 32.48 -19.26 15.10
N ARG A 612 33.69 -18.68 15.07
CA ARG A 612 34.08 -17.61 16.00
C ARG A 612 33.30 -16.32 15.72
N ASN A 613 33.03 -15.56 16.78
CA ASN A 613 32.51 -14.19 16.65
C ASN A 613 33.49 -13.32 15.87
N GLY A 614 33.01 -12.62 14.84
CA GLY A 614 33.78 -11.74 13.97
C GLY A 614 34.36 -12.41 12.71
N ASP A 615 34.24 -13.74 12.56
CA ASP A 615 34.54 -14.41 11.29
C ASP A 615 33.40 -14.19 10.27
N SER A 616 33.65 -14.50 9.00
CA SER A 616 32.59 -14.63 7.98
C SER A 616 32.68 -15.96 7.26
N ILE A 617 31.54 -16.46 6.76
CA ILE A 617 31.41 -17.71 6.00
C ILE A 617 31.14 -17.38 4.53
N THR A 618 31.94 -17.93 3.61
CA THR A 618 31.71 -17.84 2.16
C THR A 618 31.47 -19.23 1.60
N VAL A 619 30.24 -19.49 1.16
CA VAL A 619 29.89 -20.74 0.47
C VAL A 619 30.16 -20.61 -1.03
N SER A 620 30.76 -21.63 -1.63
CA SER A 620 31.07 -21.68 -3.06
C SER A 620 30.65 -22.99 -3.69
N LEU A 621 30.22 -22.92 -4.95
CA LEU A 621 30.07 -24.08 -5.83
C LEU A 621 31.40 -24.33 -6.53
N ALA A 622 31.98 -25.50 -6.32
CA ALA A 622 33.21 -25.92 -7.00
C ALA A 622 32.93 -26.21 -8.48
N ALA A 623 33.82 -25.76 -9.36
CA ALA A 623 33.71 -25.99 -10.78
C ALA A 623 34.07 -27.44 -11.15
N GLU A 624 33.23 -28.01 -12.01
CA GLU A 624 33.35 -29.38 -12.49
C GLU A 624 33.34 -29.43 -14.02
N THR A 625 33.64 -30.59 -14.60
CA THR A 625 33.57 -30.77 -16.07
C THR A 625 32.46 -31.72 -16.53
N SER A 626 31.90 -32.54 -15.63
CA SER A 626 30.98 -33.63 -16.02
C SER A 626 29.92 -33.98 -14.98
N ASN A 627 29.43 -33.01 -14.19
CA ASN A 627 28.41 -33.24 -13.16
C ASN A 627 26.97 -32.98 -13.64
N ALA A 628 26.76 -32.68 -14.93
CA ALA A 628 25.45 -32.52 -15.54
C ALA A 628 25.40 -33.05 -16.98
N GLN A 629 24.19 -33.19 -17.53
CA GLN A 629 23.95 -33.73 -18.86
C GLN A 629 22.72 -33.10 -19.52
N GLY A 630 22.84 -32.71 -20.80
CA GLY A 630 21.71 -32.29 -21.64
C GLY A 630 20.72 -33.45 -21.85
N GLN A 631 19.42 -33.19 -21.70
CA GLN A 631 18.39 -34.24 -21.75
C GLN A 631 18.10 -34.78 -23.15
N SER A 632 18.36 -34.01 -24.21
CA SER A 632 18.14 -34.43 -25.60
C SER A 632 19.44 -34.77 -26.31
N SER A 633 20.51 -33.99 -26.13
CA SER A 633 21.81 -34.24 -26.76
C SER A 633 22.62 -35.33 -26.06
N LEU A 634 22.34 -35.59 -24.78
CA LEU A 634 23.12 -36.46 -23.89
C LEU A 634 24.58 -36.01 -23.69
N ILE A 635 24.94 -34.80 -24.10
CA ILE A 635 26.26 -34.22 -23.89
C ILE A 635 26.45 -33.90 -22.41
N SER A 636 27.56 -34.35 -21.83
CA SER A 636 27.95 -34.03 -20.45
C SER A 636 28.58 -32.63 -20.38
N THR A 637 28.28 -31.90 -19.31
CA THR A 637 28.79 -30.54 -19.02
C THR A 637 29.04 -30.38 -17.53
N GLY A 638 29.82 -29.36 -17.17
CA GLY A 638 30.02 -28.91 -15.80
C GLY A 638 29.00 -27.85 -15.33
N VAL A 639 28.68 -27.83 -14.04
CA VAL A 639 27.80 -26.87 -13.36
C VAL A 639 28.35 -26.54 -11.96
N PRO A 640 29.03 -25.38 -11.77
CA PRO A 640 29.61 -24.54 -12.82
C PRO A 640 30.67 -25.29 -13.63
N TYR A 641 30.86 -24.91 -14.90
CA TYR A 641 31.90 -25.50 -15.73
C TYR A 641 33.28 -24.88 -15.43
N GLY A 642 34.30 -25.72 -15.22
CA GLY A 642 35.69 -25.30 -15.15
C GLY A 642 36.67 -26.42 -14.81
N THR A 643 37.96 -26.18 -15.04
CA THR A 643 39.04 -27.13 -14.76
C THR A 643 39.95 -26.70 -13.62
N THR A 644 39.69 -25.53 -13.02
CA THR A 644 40.45 -24.95 -11.91
C THR A 644 39.50 -24.23 -10.97
N SER A 645 39.92 -24.02 -9.72
CA SER A 645 39.14 -23.30 -8.71
C SER A 645 38.88 -21.83 -9.05
N ALA A 646 39.55 -21.26 -10.07
CA ALA A 646 39.24 -19.92 -10.57
C ALA A 646 37.85 -19.83 -11.23
N ALA A 647 37.27 -20.97 -11.60
CA ALA A 647 35.92 -21.07 -12.15
C ALA A 647 34.85 -21.35 -11.08
N ASP A 648 35.23 -21.50 -9.81
CA ASP A 648 34.28 -21.66 -8.70
C ASP A 648 33.40 -20.42 -8.60
N VAL A 649 32.12 -20.63 -8.27
CA VAL A 649 31.17 -19.53 -8.08
C VAL A 649 30.90 -19.36 -6.59
N SER A 650 31.40 -18.26 -6.03
CA SER A 650 31.22 -17.93 -4.61
C SER A 650 30.00 -17.05 -4.34
N GLY A 651 29.30 -17.38 -3.26
CA GLY A 651 28.31 -16.52 -2.62
C GLY A 651 28.93 -15.26 -2.01
N ASN A 652 28.12 -14.51 -1.26
CA ASN A 652 28.64 -13.42 -0.44
C ASN A 652 29.33 -13.99 0.81
N ALA A 653 30.24 -13.20 1.39
CA ALA A 653 30.75 -13.48 2.73
C ALA A 653 29.68 -13.07 3.77
N VAL A 654 29.18 -14.03 4.54
CA VAL A 654 28.15 -13.84 5.57
C VAL A 654 28.84 -13.70 6.93
N PRO A 655 28.81 -12.53 7.60
CA PRO A 655 29.46 -12.35 8.89
C PRO A 655 28.80 -13.18 10.00
N VAL A 656 29.58 -13.62 10.97
CA VAL A 656 29.14 -14.38 12.14
C VAL A 656 29.36 -13.53 13.39
N THR A 657 28.29 -13.16 14.09
CA THR A 657 28.38 -12.34 15.30
C THR A 657 27.68 -12.97 16.49
N SER A 658 28.23 -12.81 17.69
CA SER A 658 27.59 -13.27 18.92
C SER A 658 26.38 -12.42 19.27
N SER A 659 25.37 -13.01 19.91
CA SER A 659 24.23 -12.27 20.44
C SER A 659 24.72 -11.25 21.48
N ALA A 660 24.31 -10.00 21.35
CA ALA A 660 24.72 -8.91 22.23
C ALA A 660 23.54 -8.44 23.09
N LEU A 661 23.79 -8.23 24.38
CA LEU A 661 22.88 -7.57 25.31
C LEU A 661 23.56 -6.28 25.79
N THR A 662 22.89 -5.15 25.62
CA THR A 662 23.41 -3.84 26.03
C THR A 662 22.40 -3.14 26.93
N ALA A 663 22.87 -2.20 27.75
CA ALA A 663 22.05 -1.41 28.63
C ALA A 663 22.46 0.07 28.56
N THR A 664 21.49 0.97 28.59
CA THR A 664 21.72 2.41 28.62
C THR A 664 20.83 3.08 29.66
N LYS A 665 21.34 4.11 30.36
CA LYS A 665 20.52 5.00 31.21
C LYS A 665 19.41 5.64 30.36
N TYR A 666 18.15 5.52 30.77
CA TYR A 666 17.02 6.06 30.01
C TYR A 666 16.95 7.58 30.16
N SER A 667 17.07 8.32 29.06
CA SER A 667 17.12 9.80 29.08
C SER A 667 15.79 10.47 29.41
N GLY A 668 14.67 9.76 29.27
CA GLY A 668 13.33 10.26 29.63
C GLY A 668 13.12 10.41 31.13
N TYR A 669 14.05 9.92 31.96
CA TYR A 669 14.03 10.08 33.40
C TYR A 669 15.36 10.67 33.88
N GLY A 670 15.32 11.89 34.40
CA GLY A 670 16.49 12.60 34.93
C GLY A 670 16.72 12.34 36.41
N ASP A 671 17.85 12.83 36.93
CA ASP A 671 18.15 12.80 38.37
C ASP A 671 17.08 13.62 39.13
N GLN A 672 16.72 13.18 40.34
CA GLN A 672 15.61 13.76 41.12
C GLN A 672 16.02 14.01 42.57
N THR A 673 15.29 14.89 43.25
CA THR A 673 15.29 15.00 44.71
C THR A 673 13.98 14.44 45.25
N MET A 674 14.05 13.52 46.21
CA MET A 674 12.89 12.88 46.83
C MET A 674 13.00 12.92 48.35
N LEU A 675 11.87 12.89 49.05
CA LEU A 675 11.85 12.92 50.50
C LEU A 675 12.19 11.56 51.11
N ALA A 676 12.79 11.59 52.30
CA ALA A 676 12.79 10.44 53.20
C ALA A 676 11.34 9.98 53.47
N GLY A 677 11.09 8.67 53.46
CA GLY A 677 9.75 8.09 53.62
C GLY A 677 8.94 7.97 52.33
N THR A 678 9.48 8.35 51.17
CA THR A 678 8.78 8.21 49.88
C THR A 678 8.56 6.74 49.54
N GLN A 679 7.29 6.33 49.44
CA GLN A 679 6.89 4.98 49.05
C GLN A 679 6.79 4.86 47.52
N ASN A 680 7.20 3.72 46.96
CA ASN A 680 7.22 3.47 45.51
C ASN A 680 7.93 4.60 44.71
N ALA A 681 9.04 5.09 45.23
CA ALA A 681 9.94 6.00 44.51
C ALA A 681 10.51 5.31 43.27
N ARG A 682 10.46 5.97 42.10
CA ARG A 682 11.22 5.54 40.91
C ARG A 682 12.68 5.90 41.17
N LEU A 683 13.54 4.92 41.34
CA LEU A 683 14.96 5.10 41.69
C LEU A 683 15.88 5.13 40.48
N GLY A 684 15.35 4.77 39.30
CA GLY A 684 16.09 4.82 38.05
C GLY A 684 15.28 4.22 36.90
N SER A 685 15.79 4.37 35.69
CA SER A 685 15.23 3.81 34.47
C SER A 685 16.33 3.52 33.46
N PHE A 686 16.22 2.39 32.77
CA PHE A 686 17.19 1.93 31.80
C PHE A 686 16.54 1.22 30.63
N THR A 687 17.21 1.22 29.50
CA THR A 687 16.80 0.50 28.29
C THR A 687 17.77 -0.65 28.05
N LEU A 688 17.25 -1.87 27.98
CA LEU A 688 17.97 -3.04 27.49
C LEU A 688 17.76 -3.17 25.98
N SER A 689 18.82 -3.53 25.24
CA SER A 689 18.75 -3.72 23.79
C SER A 689 19.44 -5.01 23.36
N ALA A 690 18.81 -5.73 22.42
CA ALA A 690 19.37 -6.90 21.77
C ALA A 690 20.08 -6.53 20.46
N GLY A 691 21.13 -7.28 20.10
CA GLY A 691 21.81 -7.15 18.82
C GLY A 691 20.94 -7.49 17.59
N SER A 692 21.50 -7.32 16.39
CA SER A 692 20.77 -7.49 15.12
C SER A 692 20.57 -8.94 14.68
N THR A 693 21.36 -9.89 15.18
CA THR A 693 21.34 -11.28 14.68
C THR A 693 20.24 -12.15 15.25
N GLU A 694 19.91 -11.99 16.53
CA GLU A 694 18.81 -12.69 17.18
C GLU A 694 18.30 -11.91 18.39
N GLY A 695 17.09 -12.24 18.83
CA GLY A 695 16.56 -11.74 20.10
C GLY A 695 17.24 -12.36 21.31
N ILE A 696 17.09 -11.73 22.47
CA ILE A 696 17.61 -12.21 23.75
C ILE A 696 16.45 -12.56 24.69
N ASN A 697 16.46 -13.78 25.22
CA ASN A 697 15.67 -14.17 26.37
C ASN A 697 16.41 -13.72 27.63
N VAL A 698 16.00 -12.59 28.21
CA VAL A 698 16.62 -12.04 29.42
C VAL A 698 16.18 -12.89 30.61
N ASN A 699 17.16 -13.40 31.38
CA ASN A 699 16.93 -14.30 32.51
C ASN A 699 17.25 -13.65 33.86
N THR A 700 18.22 -12.73 33.90
CA THR A 700 18.67 -12.09 35.13
C THR A 700 18.92 -10.61 34.86
N ILE A 701 18.35 -9.76 35.70
CA ILE A 701 18.75 -8.35 35.79
C ILE A 701 19.45 -8.18 37.13
N ALA A 702 20.74 -7.89 37.10
CA ALA A 702 21.56 -7.75 38.29
C ALA A 702 22.01 -6.30 38.45
N MET A 703 21.86 -5.77 39.66
CA MET A 703 22.28 -4.41 39.98
C MET A 703 22.88 -4.28 41.38
N SER A 704 23.83 -3.36 41.51
CA SER A 704 24.25 -2.77 42.79
C SER A 704 23.38 -1.55 43.11
N LEU A 705 23.26 -1.22 44.38
CA LEU A 705 22.52 -0.05 44.85
C LEU A 705 23.43 0.74 45.79
N HIS A 706 23.81 1.96 45.41
CA HIS A 706 24.49 2.85 46.35
C HIS A 706 23.51 3.28 47.43
N THR A 707 23.99 3.40 48.68
CA THR A 707 23.20 3.70 49.89
C THR A 707 22.02 2.72 50.09
N SER A 708 22.27 1.42 49.96
CA SER A 708 21.19 0.42 50.02
C SER A 708 20.45 0.37 51.37
N ALA A 709 21.08 0.84 52.45
CA ALA A 709 20.48 0.95 53.78
C ALA A 709 19.27 1.90 53.84
N ASP A 710 19.19 2.87 52.92
CA ASP A 710 18.11 3.87 52.88
C ASP A 710 16.91 3.43 52.04
N VAL A 711 16.98 2.25 51.41
CA VAL A 711 15.95 1.74 50.51
C VAL A 711 15.43 0.40 50.98
N THR A 712 14.11 0.20 50.90
CA THR A 712 13.46 -1.11 51.07
C THR A 712 12.60 -1.43 49.85
N ASN A 713 12.25 -2.70 49.66
CA ASN A 713 11.33 -3.16 48.61
C ASN A 713 11.74 -2.73 47.18
N LEU A 714 12.97 -3.00 46.78
CA LEU A 714 13.44 -2.75 45.42
C LEU A 714 12.71 -3.66 44.42
N MET A 715 12.14 -3.08 43.38
CA MET A 715 11.33 -3.77 42.38
C MET A 715 11.62 -3.23 40.98
N LEU A 716 11.38 -4.04 39.95
CA LEU A 716 11.44 -3.61 38.56
C LEU A 716 10.04 -3.49 37.99
N LYS A 717 9.80 -2.48 37.15
CA LYS A 717 8.55 -2.32 36.41
C LYS A 717 8.85 -2.08 34.94
N ASP A 718 7.99 -2.60 34.09
CA ASP A 718 7.96 -2.25 32.68
C ASP A 718 7.47 -0.80 32.52
N ASP A 719 8.27 0.08 31.91
CA ASP A 719 7.95 1.51 31.80
C ASP A 719 6.67 1.76 30.97
N ALA A 720 6.40 0.91 29.96
CA ALA A 720 5.26 1.08 29.08
C ALA A 720 3.93 0.62 29.72
N THR A 721 3.95 -0.45 30.51
CA THR A 721 2.74 -1.08 31.06
C THR A 721 2.55 -0.86 32.56
N GLY A 722 3.59 -0.45 33.28
CA GLY A 722 3.62 -0.38 34.74
C GLY A 722 3.63 -1.75 35.44
N ALA A 723 3.66 -2.86 34.68
CA ALA A 723 3.66 -4.20 35.23
C ALA A 723 4.98 -4.52 35.92
N GLN A 724 4.93 -5.16 37.10
CA GLN A 724 6.12 -5.59 37.81
C GLN A 724 6.86 -6.71 37.06
N ILE A 725 8.18 -6.63 37.04
CA ILE A 725 9.09 -7.61 36.44
C ILE A 725 9.90 -8.27 37.58
N GLY A 726 9.79 -9.59 37.70
CA GLY A 726 10.45 -10.34 38.77
C GLY A 726 9.85 -10.08 40.17
N SER A 727 10.46 -10.68 41.19
CA SER A 727 10.04 -10.53 42.59
C SER A 727 10.68 -9.31 43.25
N THR A 728 9.97 -8.70 44.19
CA THR A 728 10.50 -7.62 45.03
C THR A 728 11.66 -8.11 45.90
N ILE A 729 12.75 -7.36 45.95
CA ILE A 729 13.85 -7.54 46.90
C ILE A 729 13.55 -6.66 48.11
N THR A 730 13.14 -7.27 49.22
CA THR A 730 12.69 -6.55 50.41
C THR A 730 13.82 -5.79 51.11
N THR A 731 15.03 -6.35 51.09
CA THR A 731 16.23 -5.80 51.75
C THR A 731 17.37 -5.67 50.75
N PRO A 732 17.41 -4.54 49.99
CA PRO A 732 18.44 -4.28 49.00
C PRO A 732 19.86 -4.29 49.60
N GLN A 733 20.81 -4.75 48.81
CA GLN A 733 22.22 -4.85 49.17
C GLN A 733 23.06 -3.88 48.34
N ASP A 734 24.26 -3.52 48.80
CA ASP A 734 25.11 -2.61 48.04
C ASP A 734 25.54 -3.18 46.68
N THR A 735 25.80 -4.50 46.57
CA THR A 735 26.46 -5.09 45.38
C THR A 735 25.71 -6.21 44.67
N ALA A 736 24.66 -6.79 45.27
CA ALA A 736 24.05 -8.04 44.79
C ALA A 736 22.52 -8.06 44.85
N ASN A 737 21.86 -7.25 44.02
CA ASN A 737 20.41 -7.29 43.83
C ASN A 737 20.07 -7.95 42.50
N ASN A 738 19.75 -9.24 42.54
CA ASN A 738 19.53 -10.05 41.33
C ASN A 738 18.05 -10.36 41.18
N PHE A 739 17.44 -9.85 40.11
CA PHE A 739 16.08 -10.16 39.73
C PHE A 739 16.07 -11.32 38.74
N SER A 740 15.43 -12.43 39.12
CA SER A 740 15.09 -13.49 38.18
C SER A 740 13.90 -13.03 37.32
N VAL A 741 14.12 -12.98 36.01
CA VAL A 741 13.16 -12.46 35.03
C VAL A 741 13.01 -13.44 33.87
N ASN A 742 11.93 -13.33 33.11
CA ASN A 742 11.76 -14.13 31.91
C ASN A 742 10.95 -13.34 30.88
N PHE A 743 11.64 -12.70 29.94
CA PHE A 743 11.03 -12.05 28.80
C PHE A 743 12.01 -11.99 27.62
N THR A 744 11.46 -11.86 26.42
CA THR A 744 12.26 -11.78 25.18
C THR A 744 12.34 -10.34 24.69
N ILE A 745 13.54 -9.89 24.36
CA ILE A 745 13.78 -8.71 23.53
C ILE A 745 14.02 -9.22 22.11
N PRO A 746 13.20 -8.87 21.09
CA PRO A 746 13.42 -9.33 19.72
C PRO A 746 14.73 -8.79 19.15
N ALA A 747 15.24 -9.38 18.06
CA ALA A 747 16.44 -8.89 17.38
C ALA A 747 16.27 -7.40 16.99
N SER A 748 17.29 -6.58 17.23
CA SER A 748 17.24 -5.10 17.10
C SER A 748 16.16 -4.42 17.95
N GLY A 749 15.55 -5.13 18.91
CA GLY A 749 14.53 -4.61 19.81
C GLY A 749 15.12 -4.02 21.08
N THR A 750 14.30 -3.25 21.78
CA THR A 750 14.63 -2.66 23.07
C THR A 750 13.50 -2.84 24.07
N LYS A 751 13.81 -2.75 25.37
CA LYS A 751 12.84 -2.73 26.46
C LYS A 751 13.28 -1.78 27.56
N THR A 752 12.44 -0.79 27.88
CA THR A 752 12.69 0.16 28.98
C THR A 752 12.08 -0.37 30.27
N ILE A 753 12.89 -0.35 31.32
CA ILE A 753 12.58 -0.90 32.63
C ILE A 753 12.91 0.15 33.68
N ASP A 754 11.98 0.32 34.61
CA ASP A 754 12.09 1.20 35.74
C ASP A 754 12.47 0.45 37.00
N VAL A 755 13.34 1.06 37.79
CA VAL A 755 13.72 0.61 39.12
C VAL A 755 12.88 1.41 40.11
N TYR A 756 12.21 0.73 41.02
CA TYR A 756 11.38 1.32 42.06
C TYR A 756 11.81 0.81 43.44
N GLY A 757 11.59 1.60 44.48
CA GLY A 757 11.81 1.21 45.88
C GLY A 757 11.16 2.18 46.85
N ASN A 758 11.21 1.89 48.14
CA ASN A 758 10.77 2.79 49.20
C ASN A 758 11.99 3.45 49.84
N ILE A 759 12.04 4.77 49.87
CA ILE A 759 13.05 5.52 50.63
C ILE A 759 12.60 5.50 52.10
N LEU A 760 13.43 5.00 53.01
CA LEU A 760 13.11 4.96 54.43
C LEU A 760 12.90 6.36 55.00
N SER A 761 12.00 6.50 55.98
CA SER A 761 11.80 7.76 56.71
C SER A 761 13.01 8.16 57.56
N THR A 762 13.93 7.23 57.79
CA THR A 762 15.19 7.44 58.52
C THR A 762 16.38 7.77 57.62
N ALA A 763 16.20 7.80 56.29
CA ALA A 763 17.26 8.15 55.35
C ALA A 763 17.77 9.58 55.62
N ALA A 764 19.09 9.79 55.57
CA ALA A 764 19.65 11.08 55.94
C ALA A 764 19.50 12.10 54.79
N ALA A 765 19.39 13.38 55.16
CA ALA A 765 19.34 14.46 54.18
C ALA A 765 20.66 14.53 53.40
N ASN A 766 20.54 14.69 52.08
CA ASN A 766 21.59 14.73 51.05
C ASN A 766 22.22 13.37 50.70
N ASP A 767 21.71 12.24 51.21
CA ASP A 767 22.14 10.93 50.74
C ASP A 767 21.81 10.77 49.24
N SER A 768 22.69 10.09 48.51
CA SER A 768 22.51 9.81 47.09
C SER A 768 22.18 8.35 46.88
N VAL A 769 20.99 8.04 46.38
CA VAL A 769 20.53 6.70 46.03
C VAL A 769 20.62 6.52 44.52
N TYR A 770 21.36 5.52 44.05
CA TYR A 770 21.36 5.17 42.62
C TYR A 770 21.65 3.69 42.40
N ALA A 771 20.96 3.10 41.43
CA ALA A 771 21.22 1.75 40.97
C ALA A 771 22.30 1.73 39.88
N THR A 772 23.07 0.64 39.80
CA THR A 772 24.02 0.39 38.72
C THR A 772 23.82 -1.03 38.21
N LEU A 773 23.50 -1.19 36.94
CA LEU A 773 23.44 -2.49 36.30
C LEU A 773 24.85 -3.09 36.23
N THR A 774 24.96 -4.39 36.48
CA THR A 774 26.24 -5.10 36.48
C THR A 774 26.35 -6.08 35.30
N THR A 775 27.56 -6.55 35.03
CA THR A 775 27.85 -7.58 34.01
C THR A 775 27.15 -8.92 34.28
N SER A 776 26.60 -9.11 35.48
CA SER A 776 25.77 -10.26 35.85
C SER A 776 24.32 -10.13 35.37
N THR A 777 23.96 -9.04 34.69
CA THR A 777 22.73 -8.97 33.90
C THR A 777 22.92 -9.83 32.65
N THR A 778 22.15 -10.91 32.56
CA THR A 778 22.34 -11.97 31.57
C THR A 778 21.04 -12.37 30.88
N GLY A 779 21.22 -12.89 29.67
CA GLY A 779 20.19 -13.54 28.88
C GLY A 779 20.80 -14.66 28.06
N THR A 780 19.97 -15.30 27.25
CA THR A 780 20.41 -16.24 26.22
C THR A 780 19.85 -15.84 24.87
N GLY A 781 20.61 -16.09 23.80
CA GLY A 781 20.10 -15.96 22.43
C GLY A 781 18.83 -16.79 22.26
N ALA A 782 17.77 -16.16 21.74
CA ALA A 782 16.44 -16.76 21.65
C ALA A 782 16.39 -17.99 20.75
N VAL A 783 17.32 -18.09 19.79
CA VAL A 783 17.43 -19.22 18.86
C VAL A 783 18.64 -20.08 19.22
N THR A 784 19.78 -19.47 19.50
CA THR A 784 21.05 -20.20 19.67
C THR A 784 21.27 -20.76 21.08
N SER A 785 20.52 -20.27 22.07
CA SER A 785 20.75 -20.56 23.50
C SER A 785 22.16 -20.20 24.00
N THR A 786 22.91 -19.37 23.25
CA THR A 786 24.22 -18.88 23.68
C THR A 786 24.06 -17.79 24.74
N SER A 787 24.99 -17.72 25.70
CA SER A 787 24.92 -16.71 26.77
C SER A 787 25.21 -15.31 26.24
N ALA A 788 24.39 -14.34 26.62
CA ALA A 788 24.63 -12.92 26.40
C ALA A 788 24.64 -12.19 27.75
N SER A 789 25.61 -11.32 27.97
CA SER A 789 25.75 -10.51 29.18
C SER A 789 26.12 -9.08 28.83
N LEU A 790 25.89 -8.14 29.74
CA LEU A 790 26.42 -6.79 29.57
C LEU A 790 27.96 -6.83 29.53
N SER A 791 28.56 -6.01 28.66
CA SER A 791 30.02 -5.90 28.54
C SER A 791 30.66 -5.02 29.61
N GLY A 792 29.86 -4.23 30.33
CA GLY A 792 30.29 -3.34 31.41
C GLY A 792 29.15 -2.98 32.35
N THR A 793 29.44 -2.17 33.37
CA THR A 793 28.44 -1.66 34.31
C THR A 793 27.78 -0.39 33.76
N GLN A 794 26.54 -0.12 34.18
CA GLN A 794 25.80 1.08 33.78
C GLN A 794 25.11 1.72 34.98
N GLN A 795 25.63 2.86 35.45
CA GLN A 795 24.98 3.67 36.49
C GLN A 795 23.71 4.32 35.92
N LEU A 796 22.65 4.36 36.73
CA LEU A 796 21.36 4.94 36.37
C LEU A 796 21.23 6.40 36.87
N GLN A 797 20.02 6.84 37.19
CA GLN A 797 19.72 8.15 37.76
C GLN A 797 20.15 8.22 39.22
N THR A 798 20.56 9.42 39.64
CA THR A 798 20.82 9.74 41.04
C THR A 798 19.58 10.36 41.67
N ILE A 799 19.10 9.73 42.75
CA ILE A 799 18.04 10.25 43.60
C ILE A 799 18.69 10.83 44.86
N THR A 800 18.62 12.14 45.03
CA THR A 800 19.08 12.79 46.25
C THR A 800 17.95 12.79 47.28
N VAL A 801 18.21 12.26 48.47
CA VAL A 801 17.29 12.35 49.61
C VAL A 801 17.31 13.81 50.09
N GLY A 802 16.20 14.53 49.91
CA GLY A 802 16.07 15.93 50.28
C GLY A 802 15.02 16.18 51.36
N SER A 803 14.87 17.44 51.74
CA SER A 803 13.77 17.92 52.58
C SER A 803 12.77 18.75 51.77
N GLY A 804 11.50 18.70 52.16
CA GLY A 804 10.48 19.61 51.63
C GLY A 804 10.75 21.03 52.14
N LEU A 805 10.39 22.02 51.34
CA LEU A 805 10.42 23.44 51.74
C LEU A 805 9.08 24.08 51.39
N LEU A 806 8.47 24.76 52.35
CA LEU A 806 7.30 25.61 52.16
C LEU A 806 7.69 27.04 52.52
N THR A 807 7.43 27.99 51.63
CA THR A 807 7.64 29.42 51.87
C THR A 807 6.38 30.21 51.54
N VAL A 808 6.30 31.44 52.01
CA VAL A 808 5.19 32.35 51.74
C VAL A 808 5.68 33.76 51.47
N ALA A 809 5.00 34.48 50.58
CA ALA A 809 5.22 35.89 50.30
C ALA A 809 3.87 36.59 50.05
N VAL A 810 3.86 37.92 49.97
CA VAL A 810 2.68 38.66 49.52
C VAL A 810 2.40 38.31 48.05
N GLY A 811 1.18 37.89 47.75
CA GLY A 811 0.74 37.47 46.43
C GLY A 811 0.54 38.65 45.48
N ALA A 812 0.60 38.37 44.17
CA ALA A 812 0.40 39.40 43.14
C ALA A 812 -1.05 39.94 43.10
N GLY A 813 -2.02 39.19 43.66
CA GLY A 813 -3.42 39.63 43.78
C GLY A 813 -3.70 40.51 45.00
N ASN A 814 -2.66 41.03 45.67
CA ASN A 814 -2.82 41.93 46.81
C ASN A 814 -3.50 43.25 46.37
N PRO A 815 -4.61 43.67 47.00
CA PRO A 815 -5.41 44.79 46.52
C PRO A 815 -4.72 46.15 46.77
N ALA A 816 -4.89 47.10 45.85
CA ALA A 816 -4.46 48.48 46.07
C ALA A 816 -5.24 49.12 47.24
N ASN A 817 -4.65 50.10 47.92
CA ASN A 817 -5.33 50.82 48.98
C ASN A 817 -6.64 51.43 48.46
N SER A 818 -7.72 51.35 49.24
CA SER A 818 -9.01 51.93 48.87
C SER A 818 -9.76 52.49 50.08
N ASN A 819 -10.58 53.50 49.85
CA ASN A 819 -11.68 53.81 50.76
C ASN A 819 -12.77 52.74 50.60
N VAL A 820 -13.36 52.32 51.72
CA VAL A 820 -14.37 51.26 51.82
C VAL A 820 -15.55 51.79 52.61
N ILE A 821 -16.74 51.72 52.03
CA ILE A 821 -17.97 52.12 52.71
C ILE A 821 -18.27 51.14 53.85
N ALA A 822 -18.54 51.67 55.04
CA ALA A 822 -18.93 50.91 56.22
C ALA A 822 -20.24 50.12 55.95
N GLY A 823 -20.30 48.86 56.39
CA GLY A 823 -21.41 47.94 56.08
C GLY A 823 -21.13 46.99 54.92
N ALA A 824 -19.91 46.97 54.37
CA ALA A 824 -19.52 46.04 53.31
C ALA A 824 -19.42 44.61 53.86
N SER A 825 -20.03 43.63 53.19
CA SER A 825 -20.04 42.24 53.65
C SER A 825 -18.74 41.48 53.38
N SER A 826 -17.98 41.88 52.35
CA SER A 826 -16.73 41.24 51.97
C SER A 826 -15.84 42.21 51.20
N VAL A 827 -14.63 42.43 51.72
CA VAL A 827 -13.61 43.30 51.17
C VAL A 827 -12.30 42.55 51.22
N GLN A 828 -11.66 42.32 50.07
CA GLN A 828 -10.33 41.73 50.06
C GLN A 828 -9.34 42.72 50.66
N VAL A 829 -8.54 42.27 51.62
CA VAL A 829 -7.52 43.09 52.29
C VAL A 829 -6.13 42.61 51.94
N SER A 830 -5.92 41.30 51.80
CA SER A 830 -4.61 40.75 51.47
C SER A 830 -4.66 39.51 50.59
N ASP A 831 -3.53 39.21 49.94
CA ASP A 831 -3.28 37.97 49.21
C ASP A 831 -1.87 37.45 49.58
N TYR A 832 -1.76 36.16 49.92
CA TYR A 832 -0.51 35.51 50.30
C TYR A 832 -0.25 34.31 49.39
N ASN A 833 0.89 34.28 48.70
CA ASN A 833 1.28 33.19 47.82
C ASN A 833 2.20 32.22 48.56
N PHE A 834 1.75 30.98 48.75
CA PHE A 834 2.53 29.90 49.33
C PHE A 834 3.20 29.12 48.22
N THR A 835 4.51 28.87 48.33
CA THR A 835 5.29 28.12 47.34
C THR A 835 5.94 26.91 48.00
N SER A 836 5.83 25.74 47.36
CA SER A 836 6.48 24.53 47.82
C SER A 836 7.64 24.12 46.92
N GLN A 837 8.64 23.44 47.48
CA GLN A 837 9.71 22.76 46.76
C GLN A 837 9.90 21.35 47.33
N ASN A 838 10.21 20.39 46.46
CA ASN A 838 10.47 18.97 46.74
C ASN A 838 9.31 18.16 47.33
N SER A 839 8.28 18.81 47.89
CA SER A 839 7.08 18.15 48.41
C SER A 839 5.84 19.02 48.25
N ALA A 840 4.67 18.39 48.10
CA ALA A 840 3.40 19.11 48.24
C ALA A 840 3.08 19.30 49.72
N TYR A 841 2.37 20.38 50.05
CA TYR A 841 1.99 20.69 51.43
C TYR A 841 0.49 20.86 51.58
N THR A 842 -0.05 20.40 52.71
CA THR A 842 -1.38 20.80 53.20
C THR A 842 -1.21 21.66 54.45
N VAL A 843 -1.52 22.95 54.36
CA VAL A 843 -1.56 23.85 55.51
C VAL A 843 -2.83 23.54 56.31
N GLN A 844 -2.66 23.17 57.57
CA GLN A 844 -3.72 22.72 58.47
C GLN A 844 -4.11 23.78 59.49
N LYS A 845 -3.18 24.66 59.87
CA LYS A 845 -3.42 25.76 60.80
C LYS A 845 -2.62 27.00 60.41
N LEU A 846 -3.26 28.17 60.43
CA LEU A 846 -2.64 29.49 60.29
C LEU A 846 -3.42 30.54 61.08
N GLU A 847 -2.78 31.69 61.32
CA GLU A 847 -3.38 32.79 62.08
C GLU A 847 -3.19 34.12 61.32
N ILE A 848 -4.23 34.97 61.31
CA ILE A 848 -4.23 36.29 60.67
C ILE A 848 -4.43 37.37 61.73
N GLN A 849 -3.51 38.34 61.81
CA GLN A 849 -3.64 39.50 62.69
C GLN A 849 -4.24 40.71 61.96
N VAL A 850 -5.01 41.50 62.70
CA VAL A 850 -5.55 42.80 62.31
C VAL A 850 -5.23 43.82 63.42
N PRO A 851 -4.85 45.07 63.12
CA PRO A 851 -4.66 46.10 64.14
C PRO A 851 -5.90 46.28 65.03
N SER A 852 -5.75 46.43 66.34
CA SER A 852 -6.89 46.45 67.28
C SER A 852 -7.86 47.63 67.06
N ASN A 853 -7.37 48.76 66.55
CA ASN A 853 -8.21 49.89 66.14
C ASN A 853 -9.02 49.61 64.86
N ALA A 854 -8.58 48.68 64.02
CA ALA A 854 -9.29 48.21 62.84
C ALA A 854 -10.20 47.02 63.14
N ALA A 855 -9.83 46.17 64.11
CA ALA A 855 -10.59 44.98 64.52
C ALA A 855 -12.01 45.31 65.02
N THR A 856 -12.21 46.47 65.66
CA THR A 856 -13.54 46.97 66.03
C THR A 856 -14.36 47.45 64.83
N SER A 857 -13.71 47.68 63.69
CA SER A 857 -14.32 48.13 62.43
C SER A 857 -14.38 47.02 61.38
N THR A 858 -14.22 45.76 61.81
CA THR A 858 -14.43 44.56 61.00
C THR A 858 -15.42 43.61 61.67
N THR A 859 -16.04 42.70 60.91
CA THR A 859 -17.02 41.71 61.42
C THR A 859 -16.44 40.28 61.52
N GLY A 860 -15.13 40.13 61.42
CA GLY A 860 -14.43 38.85 61.25
C GLY A 860 -13.47 38.85 60.06
N VAL A 861 -12.71 37.76 59.94
CA VAL A 861 -11.80 37.51 58.81
C VAL A 861 -12.28 36.28 58.07
N THR A 862 -12.35 36.35 56.75
CA THR A 862 -12.66 35.22 55.86
C THR A 862 -11.46 34.94 54.98
N ILE A 863 -11.05 33.68 54.89
CA ILE A 863 -9.98 33.23 54.00
C ILE A 863 -10.53 32.39 52.85
N GLN A 864 -9.90 32.50 51.68
CA GLN A 864 -10.14 31.65 50.53
C GLN A 864 -8.86 31.00 50.03
N TYR A 865 -8.89 29.70 49.76
CA TYR A 865 -7.75 28.91 49.32
C TYR A 865 -8.19 27.67 48.50
N PRO A 866 -7.33 27.08 47.66
CA PRO A 866 -7.64 25.83 46.97
C PRO A 866 -7.40 24.58 47.84
N ASP A 867 -8.24 23.56 47.67
CA ASP A 867 -7.97 22.20 48.16
C ASP A 867 -7.17 21.36 47.15
N VAL A 868 -6.92 20.08 47.49
CA VAL A 868 -6.14 19.14 46.65
C VAL A 868 -6.74 18.90 45.26
N ASN A 869 -8.05 19.11 45.09
CA ASN A 869 -8.74 19.00 43.79
C ASN A 869 -8.80 20.34 43.05
N GLY A 870 -8.19 21.39 43.59
CA GLY A 870 -8.23 22.75 43.06
C GLY A 870 -9.53 23.50 43.34
N ALA A 871 -10.43 22.97 44.18
CA ALA A 871 -11.68 23.65 44.50
C ALA A 871 -11.44 24.74 45.55
N THR A 872 -12.01 25.93 45.34
CA THR A 872 -11.91 27.05 46.30
C THR A 872 -12.73 26.76 47.55
N GLN A 873 -12.04 26.71 48.68
CA GLN A 873 -12.62 26.64 50.02
C GLN A 873 -12.73 28.05 50.59
N THR A 874 -13.81 28.32 51.33
CA THR A 874 -14.03 29.60 52.02
C THR A 874 -14.30 29.34 53.49
N VAL A 875 -13.47 29.91 54.37
CA VAL A 875 -13.57 29.70 55.82
C VAL A 875 -13.61 31.05 56.52
N SER A 876 -14.59 31.25 57.40
CA SER A 876 -14.68 32.48 58.22
C SER A 876 -14.25 32.19 59.65
N GLY A 877 -13.41 33.06 60.19
CA GLY A 877 -12.91 33.02 61.55
C GLY A 877 -13.22 34.32 62.28
N ALA A 878 -13.71 34.22 63.50
CA ALA A 878 -13.78 35.36 64.41
C ALA A 878 -12.39 35.60 65.02
N TYR A 879 -12.04 36.87 65.26
CA TYR A 879 -10.91 37.22 66.11
C TYR A 879 -11.43 37.67 67.47
N SER A 880 -10.68 37.37 68.53
CA SER A 880 -10.95 37.88 69.87
C SER A 880 -10.42 39.31 69.96
N ILE A 881 -11.30 40.29 70.17
CA ILE A 881 -10.87 41.68 70.41
C ILE A 881 -10.09 41.71 71.73
N THR A 882 -8.83 42.14 71.67
CA THR A 882 -7.95 42.24 72.85
C THR A 882 -7.59 43.70 73.14
N THR A 883 -7.00 43.96 74.30
CA THR A 883 -6.37 45.26 74.64
C THR A 883 -4.96 45.40 74.07
N ALA A 884 -4.42 44.37 73.40
CA ALA A 884 -3.11 44.40 72.75
C ALA A 884 -3.15 45.23 71.45
N ALA A 885 -2.00 45.48 70.84
CA ALA A 885 -1.89 46.28 69.62
C ALA A 885 -2.58 45.63 68.39
N THR A 886 -2.75 44.30 68.40
CA THR A 886 -3.41 43.51 67.34
C THR A 886 -4.43 42.53 67.90
N SER A 887 -5.37 42.10 67.06
CA SER A 887 -6.34 41.03 67.31
C SER A 887 -6.16 39.93 66.28
N THR A 888 -6.24 38.66 66.70
CA THR A 888 -5.87 37.49 65.86
C THR A 888 -7.07 36.60 65.56
N ALA A 889 -7.24 36.24 64.29
CA ALA A 889 -8.17 35.21 63.82
C ALA A 889 -7.42 33.90 63.60
N VAL A 890 -7.89 32.83 64.25
CA VAL A 890 -7.25 31.51 64.20
C VAL A 890 -8.03 30.59 63.27
N PHE A 891 -7.33 29.94 62.35
CA PHE A 891 -7.90 28.99 61.40
C PHE A 891 -7.24 27.63 61.57
N SER A 892 -8.01 26.58 61.89
CA SER A 892 -7.52 25.22 62.12
C SER A 892 -8.36 24.18 61.38
N GLY A 893 -7.77 23.02 61.08
CA GLY A 893 -8.44 21.96 60.31
C GLY A 893 -8.55 22.30 58.82
N LEU A 894 -7.63 23.14 58.32
CA LEU A 894 -7.61 23.59 56.94
C LEU A 894 -7.18 22.46 56.00
N SER A 895 -7.74 22.50 54.79
CA SER A 895 -7.41 21.62 53.66
C SER A 895 -6.62 22.38 52.58
N PHE A 896 -5.92 23.45 52.96
CA PHE A 896 -5.24 24.34 52.01
C PHE A 896 -4.04 23.63 51.37
N TYR A 897 -4.17 23.32 50.08
CA TYR A 897 -3.20 22.52 49.36
C TYR A 897 -2.28 23.38 48.49
N VAL A 898 -0.98 23.19 48.67
CA VAL A 898 0.09 23.79 47.85
C VAL A 898 0.76 22.65 47.07
N PRO A 899 0.57 22.57 45.74
CA PRO A 899 1.13 21.46 44.95
C PRO A 899 2.66 21.48 44.96
N GLN A 900 3.29 20.30 44.84
CA GLN A 900 4.75 20.14 44.80
C GLN A 900 5.37 20.99 43.69
N ASN A 901 6.45 21.71 44.00
CA ASN A 901 7.19 22.56 43.04
C ASN A 901 6.29 23.59 42.35
N SER A 902 5.26 24.06 43.05
CA SER A 902 4.26 25.01 42.57
C SER A 902 3.82 25.92 43.72
N SER A 903 2.86 26.80 43.43
CA SER A 903 2.36 27.77 44.39
C SER A 903 0.82 27.81 44.43
N ALA A 904 0.29 28.34 45.53
CA ALA A 904 -1.15 28.53 45.73
C ALA A 904 -1.42 29.75 46.60
N ASP A 905 -2.45 30.51 46.24
CA ASP A 905 -2.81 31.77 46.91
C ASP A 905 -3.81 31.55 48.06
N LEU A 906 -3.61 32.32 49.14
CA LEU A 906 -4.52 32.49 50.27
C LEU A 906 -5.01 33.95 50.27
N LYS A 907 -6.27 34.15 49.89
CA LYS A 907 -6.89 35.47 49.87
C LYS A 907 -7.61 35.75 51.17
N VAL A 908 -7.43 36.95 51.71
CA VAL A 908 -8.01 37.37 52.98
C VAL A 908 -9.02 38.48 52.75
N PHE A 909 -10.21 38.27 53.29
CA PHE A 909 -11.35 39.18 53.22
C PHE A 909 -11.81 39.56 54.62
N VAL A 910 -12.42 40.74 54.74
CA VAL A 910 -13.10 41.20 55.94
C VAL A 910 -14.47 41.76 55.59
N GLY A 911 -15.44 41.63 56.49
CA GLY A 911 -16.63 42.48 56.47
C GLY A 911 -16.41 43.70 57.35
N THR A 912 -17.11 44.81 57.08
CA THR A 912 -17.11 46.02 57.90
C THR A 912 -18.52 46.27 58.45
N PRO A 913 -18.70 46.54 59.77
CA PRO A 913 -20.00 46.95 60.28
C PRO A 913 -20.34 48.36 59.78
N THR A 914 -21.61 48.76 59.89
CA THR A 914 -21.98 50.17 59.68
C THR A 914 -21.40 51.03 60.81
N ILE A 915 -21.22 52.34 60.59
CA ILE A 915 -20.74 53.26 61.63
C ILE A 915 -21.66 53.25 62.85
N SER A 916 -22.98 53.18 62.63
CA SER A 916 -23.99 53.07 63.70
C SER A 916 -23.86 51.78 64.52
N ASN A 917 -23.18 50.77 63.99
CA ASN A 917 -22.98 49.46 64.62
C ASN A 917 -21.52 49.23 65.02
N GLY A 918 -20.78 50.32 65.28
CA GLY A 918 -19.46 50.28 65.95
C GLY A 918 -18.24 50.45 65.05
N ALA A 919 -18.40 50.51 63.72
CA ALA A 919 -17.28 50.85 62.84
C ALA A 919 -16.83 52.30 63.05
N SER A 920 -15.51 52.52 63.00
CA SER A 920 -14.91 53.85 63.08
C SER A 920 -14.51 54.32 61.69
N SER A 921 -15.02 55.47 61.26
CA SER A 921 -14.54 56.07 60.02
C SER A 921 -13.05 56.43 60.14
N GLY A 922 -12.32 56.14 59.09
CA GLY A 922 -10.88 56.27 58.98
C GLY A 922 -10.07 55.14 59.61
N ALA A 923 -10.70 54.09 60.14
CA ALA A 923 -9.98 52.89 60.55
C ALA A 923 -9.26 52.27 59.35
N ALA A 924 -7.96 52.00 59.52
CA ALA A 924 -7.10 51.43 58.49
C ALA A 924 -7.01 49.90 58.67
N ILE A 925 -7.77 49.16 57.87
CA ILE A 925 -7.78 47.71 57.92
C ILE A 925 -6.63 47.18 57.04
N ASN A 926 -5.68 46.51 57.68
CA ASN A 926 -4.65 45.72 57.03
C ASN A 926 -4.49 44.39 57.78
N THR A 927 -3.82 43.42 57.17
CA THR A 927 -3.61 42.11 57.79
C THR A 927 -2.14 41.69 57.78
N THR A 928 -1.78 40.85 58.74
CA THR A 928 -0.47 40.18 58.81
C THR A 928 -0.71 38.68 58.99
N LEU A 929 -0.04 37.85 58.20
CA LEU A 929 -0.04 36.39 58.33
C LEU A 929 1.07 35.95 59.29
N LEU A 930 0.69 35.12 60.27
CA LEU A 930 1.62 34.52 61.23
C LEU A 930 2.16 33.20 60.70
N THR A 931 3.48 33.02 60.78
CA THR A 931 4.21 31.93 60.11
C THR A 931 5.08 31.12 61.05
N GLN A 932 5.15 31.48 62.34
CA GLN A 932 6.06 30.85 63.30
C GLN A 932 5.35 29.77 64.15
N ALA A 933 6.14 28.85 64.69
CA ALA A 933 5.62 27.77 65.54
C ALA A 933 5.00 28.29 66.84
N SER A 934 5.57 29.34 67.43
CA SER A 934 5.00 30.04 68.60
C SER A 934 3.65 30.68 68.33
N GLU A 935 3.32 30.91 67.06
CA GLU A 935 2.06 31.50 66.58
C GLU A 935 1.11 30.44 66.03
N GLY A 936 1.44 29.16 66.20
CA GLY A 936 0.55 28.06 65.88
C GLY A 936 0.44 27.71 64.39
N PHE A 937 1.38 28.13 63.52
CA PHE A 937 1.42 27.66 62.14
C PHE A 937 1.63 26.14 62.07
N GLN A 938 0.86 25.43 61.23
CA GLN A 938 1.03 24.00 61.00
C GLN A 938 0.72 23.63 59.56
N ALA A 939 1.65 22.94 58.90
CA ALA A 939 1.46 22.28 57.62
C ALA A 939 2.03 20.86 57.68
N ILE A 940 1.55 19.97 56.82
CA ILE A 940 2.13 18.64 56.61
C ILE A 940 2.55 18.51 55.15
N ASP A 941 3.68 17.87 54.93
CA ASP A 941 4.15 17.54 53.59
C ASP A 941 3.52 16.23 53.06
N SER A 942 3.87 15.81 51.85
CA SER A 942 3.29 14.60 51.25
C SER A 942 3.67 13.28 51.94
N THR A 943 4.68 13.28 52.83
CA THR A 943 5.07 12.10 53.63
C THR A 943 4.48 12.14 55.04
N GLY A 944 3.72 13.20 55.37
CA GLY A 944 3.11 13.41 56.68
C GLY A 944 4.03 14.10 57.68
N THR A 945 5.19 14.60 57.25
CA THR A 945 6.12 15.33 58.11
C THR A 945 5.57 16.71 58.43
N ALA A 946 5.47 17.04 59.71
CA ALA A 946 4.95 18.33 60.16
C ALA A 946 5.97 19.46 59.96
N THR A 947 5.52 20.56 59.38
CA THR A 947 6.21 21.85 59.33
C THR A 947 5.46 22.84 60.20
N THR A 948 6.08 23.28 61.29
CA THR A 948 5.47 24.19 62.26
C THR A 948 5.93 25.64 62.11
N SER A 949 6.88 25.92 61.22
CA SER A 949 7.32 27.27 60.89
C SER A 949 7.78 27.34 59.43
N ILE A 950 7.42 28.42 58.73
CA ILE A 950 7.81 28.67 57.32
C ILE A 950 8.57 29.99 57.14
N GLY A 951 9.10 30.56 58.22
CA GLY A 951 9.90 31.78 58.23
C GLY A 951 10.28 32.22 59.64
N THR A 952 11.19 33.19 59.74
CA THR A 952 11.58 33.81 61.02
C THR A 952 10.84 35.12 61.30
N ALA A 953 9.95 35.54 60.41
CA ALA A 953 9.20 36.79 60.51
C ALA A 953 7.80 36.60 59.93
N GLU A 954 6.83 37.30 60.52
CA GLU A 954 5.45 37.40 60.04
C GLU A 954 5.40 38.10 58.66
N ILE A 955 4.38 37.80 57.85
CA ILE A 955 4.22 38.42 56.52
C ILE A 955 3.13 39.49 56.57
N SER A 956 3.53 40.76 56.48
CA SER A 956 2.58 41.87 56.37
C SER A 956 1.95 41.89 54.97
N GLY A 957 0.62 41.77 54.90
CA GLY A 957 -0.15 41.86 53.65
C GLY A 957 -0.30 43.28 53.11
N TYR A 958 0.40 44.26 53.69
CA TYR A 958 0.33 45.67 53.32
C TYR A 958 1.71 46.28 53.10
N THR A 959 1.80 47.14 52.08
CA THR A 959 3.00 47.89 51.70
C THR A 959 2.59 49.28 51.21
N ALA A 960 3.54 50.12 50.79
CA ALA A 960 3.22 51.43 50.24
C ALA A 960 2.28 51.29 49.01
N GLY A 961 1.03 51.73 49.16
CA GLY A 961 0.01 51.71 48.11
C GLY A 961 -0.87 50.44 48.03
N TYR A 962 -0.59 49.40 48.82
CA TYR A 962 -1.33 48.13 48.78
C TYR A 962 -1.70 47.60 50.17
N GLY A 963 -2.82 46.89 50.25
CA GLY A 963 -3.24 46.10 51.41
C GLY A 963 -3.83 46.88 52.59
N THR A 964 -4.08 48.19 52.44
CA THR A 964 -4.74 49.02 53.46
C THR A 964 -6.10 49.55 52.99
N MET A 965 -7.16 49.15 53.68
CA MET A 965 -8.54 49.55 53.41
C MET A 965 -9.01 50.55 54.47
N TYR A 966 -9.35 51.77 54.06
CA TYR A 966 -9.83 52.80 54.98
C TYR A 966 -11.35 52.79 55.04
N VAL A 967 -11.90 52.49 56.22
CA VAL A 967 -13.35 52.52 56.44
C VAL A 967 -13.86 53.95 56.36
N ARG A 968 -14.99 54.19 55.69
CA ARG A 968 -15.65 55.51 55.60
C ARG A 968 -17.15 55.35 55.72
N GLN A 969 -17.86 56.34 56.28
CA GLN A 969 -19.32 56.33 56.27
C GLN A 969 -19.87 56.56 54.87
N SER A 970 -19.28 57.51 54.15
CA SER A 970 -19.61 57.91 52.79
C SER A 970 -18.35 58.44 52.12
N VAL A 971 -18.29 58.42 50.79
CA VAL A 971 -17.15 58.94 50.02
C VAL A 971 -17.69 59.78 48.87
N PRO A 972 -17.17 61.00 48.64
CA PRO A 972 -17.62 61.81 47.51
C PRO A 972 -17.11 61.21 46.21
N THR A 973 -18.00 61.12 45.23
CA THR A 973 -17.66 60.76 43.84
C THR A 973 -17.78 61.99 42.96
N PHE A 974 -16.75 62.26 42.16
CA PHE A 974 -16.67 63.44 41.29
C PHE A 974 -16.96 63.05 39.85
N ALA A 975 -17.61 63.94 39.11
CA ALA A 975 -17.72 63.78 37.66
C ALA A 975 -17.58 65.14 36.98
N GLY A 976 -16.45 65.34 36.31
CA GLY A 976 -16.22 66.53 35.51
C GLY A 976 -16.87 66.40 34.14
N GLN A 977 -17.47 67.47 33.65
CA GLN A 977 -17.91 67.55 32.26
C GLN A 977 -16.70 67.88 31.36
N SER A 978 -16.69 67.40 30.13
CA SER A 978 -15.74 67.87 29.11
C SER A 978 -16.42 68.83 28.16
N VAL A 979 -15.77 69.97 27.88
CA VAL A 979 -16.22 70.96 26.89
C VAL A 979 -15.00 71.42 26.11
N THR A 980 -15.14 71.55 24.80
CA THR A 980 -14.13 72.17 23.94
C THR A 980 -14.79 73.29 23.15
N THR A 981 -14.22 74.49 23.21
CA THR A 981 -14.73 75.67 22.54
C THR A 981 -13.61 76.55 22.01
N THR A 982 -13.88 77.28 20.94
CA THR A 982 -12.95 78.25 20.35
C THR A 982 -13.18 79.69 20.83
N ALA A 983 -14.29 79.93 21.54
CA ALA A 983 -14.60 81.24 22.09
C ALA A 983 -13.62 81.61 23.22
N MET A 984 -13.16 82.87 23.24
CA MET A 984 -12.38 83.38 24.37
C MET A 984 -13.24 83.37 25.64
N PRO A 985 -12.74 82.83 26.78
CA PRO A 985 -13.46 82.95 28.03
C PRO A 985 -13.44 84.41 28.53
N ASN A 986 -14.61 84.92 28.91
CA ASN A 986 -14.82 86.26 29.46
C ASN A 986 -15.16 86.21 30.95
N ALA A 987 -15.15 87.36 31.64
CA ALA A 987 -15.60 87.48 33.02
C ALA A 987 -16.96 86.81 33.25
N GLY A 988 -17.03 85.87 34.20
CA GLY A 988 -18.25 85.11 34.50
C GLY A 988 -18.51 83.89 33.62
N THR A 989 -17.64 83.54 32.68
CA THR A 989 -17.73 82.30 31.90
C THR A 989 -17.52 81.08 32.80
N ASP A 990 -18.32 80.03 32.62
CA ASP A 990 -18.10 78.73 33.26
C ASP A 990 -16.80 78.11 32.71
N LEU A 991 -15.76 78.12 33.53
CA LEU A 991 -14.46 77.54 33.20
C LEU A 991 -14.41 76.04 33.43
N PHE A 992 -15.23 75.50 34.33
CA PHE A 992 -15.36 74.06 34.53
C PHE A 992 -16.72 73.77 35.16
N ARG A 993 -17.36 72.68 34.73
CA ARG A 993 -18.61 72.19 35.33
C ARG A 993 -18.41 70.76 35.78
N PHE A 994 -18.87 70.47 36.99
CA PHE A 994 -18.75 69.14 37.55
C PHE A 994 -19.87 68.86 38.53
N THR A 995 -20.09 67.58 38.81
CA THR A 995 -20.98 67.12 39.87
C THR A 995 -20.20 66.44 40.97
N VAL A 996 -20.72 66.52 42.19
CA VAL A 996 -20.25 65.72 43.34
C VAL A 996 -21.44 64.98 43.92
N SER A 997 -21.29 63.67 44.07
CA SER A 997 -22.31 62.77 44.62
C SER A 997 -21.86 62.16 45.94
N ALA A 998 -22.78 62.03 46.89
CA ALA A 998 -22.56 61.28 48.13
C ALA A 998 -23.05 59.83 47.98
N ASP A 999 -22.37 58.88 48.64
CA ASP A 999 -22.86 57.50 48.74
C ASP A 999 -24.22 57.46 49.48
N PRO A 1000 -25.16 56.54 49.14
CA PRO A 1000 -26.40 56.36 49.90
C PRO A 1000 -26.20 56.06 51.39
N ALA A 1001 -25.04 55.54 51.81
CA ALA A 1001 -24.72 55.24 53.21
C ALA A 1001 -24.57 56.49 54.09
N GLY A 1002 -24.34 57.68 53.53
CA GLY A 1002 -24.22 58.92 54.31
C GLY A 1002 -24.00 60.17 53.49
N ALA A 1003 -24.26 61.34 54.08
CA ALA A 1003 -23.96 62.62 53.47
C ALA A 1003 -22.45 62.90 53.45
N VAL A 1004 -21.98 63.74 52.53
CA VAL A 1004 -20.60 64.25 52.50
C VAL A 1004 -20.59 65.77 52.55
N GLU A 1005 -19.55 66.35 53.13
CA GLU A 1005 -19.31 67.79 53.14
C GLU A 1005 -17.98 68.15 52.52
N LEU A 1006 -17.95 69.31 51.85
CA LEU A 1006 -16.76 69.83 51.17
C LEU A 1006 -16.31 71.12 51.86
N ASP A 1007 -15.01 71.23 52.12
CA ASP A 1007 -14.35 72.43 52.68
C ASP A 1007 -13.29 73.00 51.73
N GLN A 1008 -12.66 72.17 50.90
CA GLN A 1008 -11.74 72.64 49.85
C GLN A 1008 -11.78 71.75 48.62
N LEU A 1009 -11.78 72.38 47.44
CA LEU A 1009 -11.64 71.73 46.15
C LEU A 1009 -10.50 72.38 45.37
N SER A 1010 -9.75 71.59 44.60
CA SER A 1010 -8.63 72.10 43.79
C SER A 1010 -8.78 71.74 42.33
N PHE A 1011 -8.33 72.66 41.47
CA PHE A 1011 -8.40 72.55 40.01
C PHE A 1011 -7.04 72.86 39.41
N ILE A 1012 -6.67 72.19 38.33
CA ILE A 1012 -5.53 72.58 37.51
C ILE A 1012 -6.05 73.52 36.43
N VAL A 1013 -5.46 74.71 36.36
CA VAL A 1013 -5.71 75.71 35.32
C VAL A 1013 -4.41 75.92 34.55
N SER A 1014 -4.37 75.39 33.33
CA SER A 1014 -3.23 75.58 32.43
C SER A 1014 -3.56 76.63 31.38
N THR A 1015 -2.62 77.52 31.10
CA THR A 1015 -2.74 78.54 30.04
C THR A 1015 -1.54 78.47 29.11
N SER A 1016 -1.72 78.84 27.84
CA SER A 1016 -0.60 79.05 26.91
C SER A 1016 0.34 80.13 27.47
N THR A 1017 1.60 79.79 27.70
CA THR A 1017 2.58 80.57 28.47
C THR A 1017 2.72 82.01 27.98
N GLY A 1018 2.50 82.97 28.89
CA GLY A 1018 2.76 84.40 28.68
C GLY A 1018 1.72 85.19 27.89
N ALA A 1019 0.67 84.54 27.36
CA ALA A 1019 -0.31 85.20 26.48
C ALA A 1019 -1.69 85.46 27.12
N VAL A 1020 -2.08 84.67 28.14
CA VAL A 1020 -3.38 84.78 28.83
C VAL A 1020 -3.19 84.53 30.33
N ALA A 1021 -3.69 85.42 31.18
CA ALA A 1021 -3.72 85.24 32.63
C ALA A 1021 -5.16 85.31 33.16
N ILE A 1022 -5.52 84.34 33.99
CA ILE A 1022 -6.84 84.21 34.62
C ILE A 1022 -6.67 84.28 36.13
N THR A 1023 -7.38 85.22 36.77
CA THR A 1023 -7.31 85.44 38.21
C THR A 1023 -8.70 85.69 38.80
N ASN A 1024 -8.81 85.63 40.13
CA ASN A 1024 -10.05 85.76 40.89
C ASN A 1024 -11.09 84.69 40.54
N PHE A 1025 -10.75 83.44 40.85
CA PHE A 1025 -11.62 82.27 40.70
C PHE A 1025 -12.71 82.26 41.78
N SER A 1026 -13.90 81.85 41.40
CA SER A 1026 -15.06 81.69 42.27
C SER A 1026 -15.80 80.40 41.92
N LEU A 1027 -16.12 79.62 42.94
CA LEU A 1027 -16.92 78.41 42.82
C LEU A 1027 -18.37 78.76 43.14
N TYR A 1028 -19.31 78.23 42.36
CA TYR A 1028 -20.75 78.42 42.54
C TYR A 1028 -21.47 77.06 42.62
N ASP A 1029 -22.48 76.97 43.48
CA ASP A 1029 -23.48 75.90 43.43
C ASP A 1029 -24.48 76.23 42.30
N ALA A 1030 -24.78 75.27 41.43
CA ALA A 1030 -25.73 75.48 40.34
C ALA A 1030 -27.13 75.86 40.84
N ALA A 1031 -27.49 75.45 42.07
CA ALA A 1031 -28.75 75.84 42.71
C ALA A 1031 -28.78 77.32 43.16
N ASN A 1032 -27.61 77.96 43.36
CA ASN A 1032 -27.51 79.37 43.66
C ASN A 1032 -26.21 79.98 43.09
N THR A 1033 -26.30 80.55 41.89
CA THR A 1033 -25.15 81.19 41.22
C THR A 1033 -24.97 82.67 41.58
N SER A 1034 -25.81 83.23 42.47
CA SER A 1034 -25.74 84.64 42.88
C SER A 1034 -24.68 84.91 43.97
N THR A 1035 -24.29 83.87 44.72
CA THR A 1035 -23.27 83.93 45.78
C THR A 1035 -22.22 82.86 45.53
N ALA A 1036 -20.94 83.23 45.51
CA ALA A 1036 -19.86 82.25 45.42
C ALA A 1036 -19.77 81.45 46.74
N VAL A 1037 -19.63 80.13 46.63
CA VAL A 1037 -19.44 79.23 47.79
C VAL A 1037 -17.99 79.20 48.27
N GLY A 1038 -17.05 79.61 47.42
CA GLY A 1038 -15.63 79.77 47.75
C GLY A 1038 -14.91 80.59 46.68
N THR A 1039 -13.79 81.19 47.04
CA THR A 1039 -13.02 82.08 46.14
C THR A 1039 -11.52 81.86 46.29
N ALA A 1040 -10.76 82.06 45.21
CA ALA A 1040 -9.31 82.02 45.19
C ALA A 1040 -8.73 83.09 44.25
N VAL A 1041 -7.64 83.76 44.65
CA VAL A 1041 -7.12 84.93 43.91
C VAL A 1041 -6.28 84.52 42.69
N THR A 1042 -5.35 83.57 42.82
CA THR A 1042 -4.50 83.10 41.72
C THR A 1042 -4.22 81.60 41.82
N ALA A 1043 -3.84 80.97 40.71
CA ALA A 1043 -3.22 79.65 40.71
C ALA A 1043 -1.82 79.70 41.37
N ASP A 1044 -1.38 78.58 41.92
CA ASP A 1044 0.00 78.42 42.41
C ASP A 1044 1.00 78.19 41.26
N LEU A 1045 2.29 78.01 41.60
CA LEU A 1045 3.37 77.80 40.62
C LEU A 1045 3.20 76.53 39.76
N ASN A 1046 2.34 75.60 40.19
CA ASN A 1046 2.01 74.36 39.47
C ASN A 1046 0.69 74.49 38.68
N GLY A 1047 0.10 75.68 38.63
CA GLY A 1047 -1.19 75.91 37.98
C GLY A 1047 -2.38 75.42 38.80
N ILE A 1048 -2.21 75.07 40.08
CA ILE A 1048 -3.30 74.60 40.94
C ILE A 1048 -4.01 75.79 41.58
N VAL A 1049 -5.32 75.85 41.39
CA VAL A 1049 -6.24 76.77 42.06
C VAL A 1049 -6.95 76.01 43.17
N LYS A 1050 -6.61 76.32 44.42
CA LYS A 1050 -7.27 75.78 45.61
C LYS A 1050 -8.39 76.71 46.05
N ILE A 1051 -9.62 76.21 46.11
CA ILE A 1051 -10.80 76.99 46.49
C ILE A 1051 -11.31 76.49 47.84
N PRO A 1052 -10.94 77.16 48.95
CA PRO A 1052 -11.58 76.92 50.24
C PRO A 1052 -13.01 77.46 50.20
N VAL A 1053 -13.93 76.72 50.82
CA VAL A 1053 -15.33 77.12 50.98
C VAL A 1053 -15.41 78.19 52.07
N THR A 1054 -16.03 79.34 51.76
CA THR A 1054 -16.04 80.52 52.65
C THR A 1054 -17.36 80.70 53.41
N SER A 1055 -18.42 80.00 52.99
CA SER A 1055 -19.69 79.87 53.73
C SER A 1055 -19.67 78.61 54.58
N SER A 1056 -20.61 78.43 55.52
CA SER A 1056 -20.83 77.14 56.20
C SER A 1056 -20.75 76.00 55.17
N VAL A 1057 -19.80 75.08 55.35
CA VAL A 1057 -19.57 73.78 54.67
C VAL A 1057 -20.63 73.34 53.65
N ILE A 1058 -20.20 72.91 52.46
CA ILE A 1058 -21.13 72.49 51.41
C ILE A 1058 -21.54 71.04 51.65
N GLN A 1059 -22.75 70.83 52.19
CA GLN A 1059 -23.32 69.50 52.34
C GLN A 1059 -23.93 68.98 51.04
N ILE A 1060 -23.65 67.71 50.74
CA ILE A 1060 -24.31 66.89 49.73
C ILE A 1060 -25.00 65.74 50.50
N GLY A 1061 -26.33 65.70 50.44
CA GLY A 1061 -27.13 64.71 51.17
C GLY A 1061 -26.84 63.28 50.71
N ALA A 1062 -27.10 62.28 51.56
CA ALA A 1062 -26.91 60.86 51.24
C ALA A 1062 -27.65 60.48 49.94
N GLY A 1063 -26.93 59.85 49.00
CA GLY A 1063 -27.45 59.49 47.67
C GLY A 1063 -27.83 60.68 46.77
N GLN A 1064 -27.49 61.92 47.15
CA GLN A 1064 -27.76 63.11 46.35
C GLN A 1064 -26.54 63.53 45.54
N THR A 1065 -26.79 64.31 44.50
CA THR A 1065 -25.77 64.90 43.62
C THR A 1065 -25.95 66.41 43.58
N LYS A 1066 -24.87 67.16 43.74
CA LYS A 1066 -24.83 68.62 43.51
C LYS A 1066 -23.98 68.94 42.29
N THR A 1067 -24.37 69.98 41.55
CA THR A 1067 -23.63 70.49 40.38
C THR A 1067 -22.97 71.80 40.74
N PHE A 1068 -21.72 71.98 40.31
CA PHE A 1068 -20.91 73.17 40.59
C PHE A 1068 -20.33 73.77 39.31
N TYR A 1069 -20.13 75.09 39.35
CA TYR A 1069 -19.50 75.87 38.30
C TYR A 1069 -18.29 76.62 38.85
N LEU A 1070 -17.15 76.43 38.20
CA LEU A 1070 -15.96 77.26 38.43
C LEU A 1070 -15.96 78.42 37.43
N ARG A 1071 -15.80 79.64 37.91
CA ARG A 1071 -15.70 80.86 37.08
C ARG A 1071 -14.49 81.69 37.50
N ALA A 1072 -14.07 82.64 36.68
CA ALA A 1072 -13.13 83.68 37.07
C ALA A 1072 -13.67 85.08 36.75
N ALA A 1073 -13.23 86.08 37.52
CA ALA A 1073 -13.65 87.47 37.33
C ALA A 1073 -12.68 88.24 36.40
N ASN A 1074 -11.40 87.87 36.37
CA ASN A 1074 -10.39 88.60 35.63
C ASN A 1074 -9.71 87.73 34.57
N TYR A 1075 -9.73 88.22 33.32
CA TYR A 1075 -9.05 87.65 32.17
C TYR A 1075 -8.23 88.75 31.51
N THR A 1076 -6.93 88.52 31.34
CA THR A 1076 -6.01 89.50 30.76
C THR A 1076 -5.11 88.83 29.72
N GLY A 1077 -4.72 89.56 28.67
CA GLY A 1077 -3.89 89.04 27.57
C GLY A 1077 -4.59 89.05 26.20
N THR A 1078 -3.86 88.72 25.13
CA THR A 1078 -4.35 88.70 23.74
C THR A 1078 -4.78 87.29 23.31
N TRP A 1079 -5.93 87.14 22.66
CA TRP A 1079 -6.49 85.83 22.23
C TRP A 1079 -6.23 85.55 20.74
N ILE A 1080 -4.95 85.44 20.36
CA ILE A 1080 -4.48 85.22 18.98
C ILE A 1080 -3.38 84.15 18.95
N GLY A 1081 -3.35 83.30 17.92
CA GLY A 1081 -2.22 82.41 17.63
C GLY A 1081 -2.07 81.16 18.51
N HIS A 1082 -3.06 80.29 18.57
CA HIS A 1082 -3.02 79.01 19.30
C HIS A 1082 -2.96 79.14 20.84
N ASN A 1083 -3.50 80.22 21.39
CA ASN A 1083 -3.64 80.36 22.83
C ASN A 1083 -4.70 79.41 23.38
N SER A 1084 -4.46 78.89 24.59
CA SER A 1084 -5.37 77.96 25.23
C SER A 1084 -5.52 78.18 26.72
N VAL A 1085 -6.68 77.78 27.24
CA VAL A 1085 -6.99 77.67 28.66
C VAL A 1085 -7.60 76.29 28.85
N THR A 1086 -7.02 75.46 29.71
CA THR A 1086 -7.59 74.17 30.08
C THR A 1086 -7.81 74.10 31.58
N VAL A 1087 -9.00 73.68 31.98
CA VAL A 1087 -9.36 73.49 33.39
C VAL A 1087 -9.84 72.07 33.63
N GLN A 1088 -9.30 71.44 34.67
CA GLN A 1088 -9.65 70.09 35.12
C GLN A 1088 -9.46 69.99 36.64
N PHE A 1089 -9.88 68.88 37.25
CA PHE A 1089 -9.57 68.59 38.65
C PHE A 1089 -8.06 68.46 38.90
N ALA A 1090 -7.62 68.85 40.10
CA ALA A 1090 -6.27 68.51 40.58
C ALA A 1090 -6.16 67.02 40.94
N SER A 1091 -4.95 66.47 40.96
CA SER A 1091 -4.76 65.07 41.39
C SER A 1091 -5.22 64.87 42.84
N ALA A 1092 -5.70 63.65 43.15
CA ALA A 1092 -5.91 63.21 44.52
C ALA A 1092 -4.66 63.47 45.40
N ASP A 1093 -4.86 63.62 46.70
CA ASP A 1093 -3.75 63.75 47.64
C ASP A 1093 -2.93 62.45 47.70
N GLY A 1094 -1.60 62.56 47.82
CA GLY A 1094 -0.68 61.42 47.73
C GLY A 1094 -0.54 60.59 49.02
N THR A 1095 -0.96 61.13 50.16
CA THR A 1095 -0.89 60.47 51.48
C THR A 1095 -2.17 60.73 52.26
N VAL A 1096 -2.56 59.80 53.13
CA VAL A 1096 -3.72 59.97 54.00
C VAL A 1096 -3.46 61.06 55.04
N ALA A 1097 -4.42 61.96 55.26
CA ALA A 1097 -4.40 62.85 56.41
C ALA A 1097 -4.78 62.09 57.69
N ALA A 1098 -4.05 62.31 58.79
CA ALA A 1098 -4.39 61.71 60.08
C ALA A 1098 -5.80 62.16 60.53
N ASN A 1099 -6.62 61.21 61.04
CA ASN A 1099 -8.03 61.43 61.47
C ASN A 1099 -8.17 62.27 62.75
N ALA A 1100 -7.44 63.38 62.88
CA ALA A 1100 -7.48 64.25 64.05
C ALA A 1100 -7.50 65.75 63.69
N ALA A 1101 -7.52 66.10 62.41
CA ALA A 1101 -7.47 67.48 61.96
C ALA A 1101 -8.87 68.06 61.76
N THR A 1102 -9.03 69.33 62.14
CA THR A 1102 -10.18 70.16 61.77
C THR A 1102 -10.08 70.54 60.29
N GLY A 1103 -11.21 70.74 59.58
CA GLY A 1103 -11.23 71.03 58.13
C GLY A 1103 -10.27 72.16 57.74
N GLY A 1104 -10.30 73.28 58.48
CA GLY A 1104 -9.44 74.43 58.24
C GLY A 1104 -7.93 74.16 58.36
N THR A 1105 -7.50 73.16 59.15
CA THR A 1105 -6.07 72.79 59.27
C THR A 1105 -5.59 71.98 58.06
N LEU A 1106 -6.49 71.28 57.38
CA LEU A 1106 -6.16 70.46 56.21
C LEU A 1106 -6.00 71.29 54.93
N ASN A 1107 -6.60 72.47 54.86
CA ASN A 1107 -6.64 73.31 53.65
C ASN A 1107 -5.25 73.75 53.16
N SER A 1108 -4.30 74.03 54.07
CA SER A 1108 -2.98 74.56 53.70
C SER A 1108 -2.07 73.58 52.96
N GLY A 1109 -2.31 72.27 53.11
CA GLY A 1109 -1.42 71.23 52.59
C GLY A 1109 -2.03 70.28 51.55
N ASN A 1110 -3.35 70.25 51.42
CA ASN A 1110 -4.06 69.24 50.62
C ASN A 1110 -4.75 69.86 49.40
N ASN A 1111 -5.13 69.02 48.43
CA ASN A 1111 -5.90 69.42 47.26
C ASN A 1111 -7.41 69.37 47.54
N TYR A 1112 -7.84 68.36 48.29
CA TYR A 1112 -9.24 68.21 48.66
C TYR A 1112 -9.37 68.07 50.16
N VAL A 1113 -10.40 68.70 50.73
CA VAL A 1113 -10.75 68.56 52.14
C VAL A 1113 -12.25 68.34 52.23
N TRP A 1114 -12.62 67.22 52.82
CA TRP A 1114 -14.00 66.76 52.88
C TRP A 1114 -14.27 65.96 54.17
N SER A 1115 -15.54 65.83 54.53
CA SER A 1115 -15.99 64.99 55.64
C SER A 1115 -17.07 64.03 55.19
N ASP A 1116 -17.09 62.84 55.77
CA ASP A 1116 -18.17 61.85 55.62
C ASP A 1116 -19.30 62.01 56.65
N ARG A 1117 -19.25 63.08 57.46
CA ARG A 1117 -20.18 63.37 58.57
C ARG A 1117 -20.36 62.22 59.55
N SER A 1118 -19.29 61.45 59.78
CA SER A 1118 -19.33 60.32 60.71
C SER A 1118 -19.33 60.71 62.19
N ALA A 1119 -19.03 61.97 62.52
CA ALA A 1119 -19.10 62.44 63.90
C ALA A 1119 -20.57 62.63 64.36
N PRO A 1120 -20.94 62.18 65.58
CA PRO A 1120 -22.30 62.36 66.13
C PRO A 1120 -22.76 63.82 66.23
N SER A 1121 -21.82 64.74 66.43
CA SER A 1121 -21.99 66.19 66.22
C SER A 1121 -20.98 66.61 65.16
N HIS A 1122 -21.40 67.43 64.19
CA HIS A 1122 -20.59 67.78 63.03
C HIS A 1122 -20.40 69.30 62.91
N THR A 1123 -19.14 69.75 62.81
CA THR A 1123 -18.74 71.14 62.53
C THR A 1123 -17.40 71.14 61.78
N THR A 1124 -16.90 72.29 61.33
CA THR A 1124 -15.54 72.38 60.76
C THR A 1124 -14.42 72.03 61.76
N SER A 1125 -14.75 71.92 63.05
CA SER A 1125 -13.81 71.55 64.12
C SER A 1125 -13.90 70.09 64.58
N THR A 1126 -14.77 69.28 63.98
CA THR A 1126 -14.89 67.86 64.32
C THR A 1126 -13.76 67.05 63.65
N LYS A 1127 -13.55 65.81 64.12
CA LYS A 1127 -12.40 64.97 63.70
C LYS A 1127 -12.73 63.98 62.57
N ASP A 1128 -13.86 64.18 61.90
CA ASP A 1128 -14.34 63.40 60.75
C ASP A 1128 -14.00 64.06 59.40
N TRP A 1129 -13.08 65.03 59.41
CA TRP A 1129 -12.52 65.64 58.20
C TRP A 1129 -11.28 64.88 57.74
N THR A 1130 -11.14 64.73 56.42
CA THR A 1130 -9.99 64.07 55.78
C THR A 1130 -9.63 64.77 54.47
N ASN A 1131 -8.55 64.31 53.85
CA ASN A 1131 -8.06 64.87 52.59
C ASN A 1131 -8.51 64.02 51.37
N GLY A 1132 -8.06 64.41 50.18
CA GLY A 1132 -8.39 63.75 48.92
C GLY A 1132 -7.70 62.41 48.66
N TYR A 1133 -7.07 61.79 49.66
CA TYR A 1133 -6.40 60.50 49.48
C TYR A 1133 -7.40 59.42 49.08
N LEU A 1134 -7.12 58.71 47.97
CA LEU A 1134 -7.96 57.66 47.39
C LEU A 1134 -9.35 58.12 46.91
N LEU A 1135 -9.55 59.42 46.71
CA LEU A 1135 -10.73 59.90 45.97
C LEU A 1135 -10.63 59.47 44.50
N LYS A 1136 -11.75 59.00 43.96
CA LYS A 1136 -11.85 58.49 42.59
C LYS A 1136 -12.39 59.56 41.65
N ASP A 1137 -12.23 59.32 40.35
CA ASP A 1137 -12.83 60.09 39.24
C ASP A 1137 -12.38 61.56 39.12
N LEU A 1138 -11.30 61.93 39.79
CA LEU A 1138 -10.63 63.25 39.69
C LEU A 1138 -9.83 63.45 38.39
N THR A 1139 -9.91 62.53 37.44
CA THR A 1139 -9.35 62.67 36.09
C THR A 1139 -10.44 62.89 35.03
N THR A 1140 -11.70 62.91 35.44
CA THR A 1140 -12.85 63.08 34.53
C THR A 1140 -13.09 64.56 34.23
N GLY A 1141 -13.36 64.88 32.97
CA GLY A 1141 -13.71 66.22 32.52
C GLY A 1141 -12.51 67.13 32.28
N VAL A 1142 -12.44 67.71 31.08
CA VAL A 1142 -11.54 68.83 30.76
C VAL A 1142 -12.34 69.89 30.02
N TYR A 1143 -12.29 71.12 30.50
CA TYR A 1143 -12.80 72.28 29.78
C TYR A 1143 -11.65 72.97 29.07
N SER A 1144 -11.69 72.97 27.74
CA SER A 1144 -10.65 73.53 26.89
C SER A 1144 -11.21 74.68 26.05
N PHE A 1145 -10.58 75.85 26.19
CA PHE A 1145 -10.78 77.00 25.34
C PHE A 1145 -9.53 77.15 24.47
N SER A 1146 -9.64 77.15 23.15
CA SER A 1146 -8.46 77.29 22.26
C SER A 1146 -8.83 77.93 20.91
N ASN A 1147 -8.05 78.93 20.44
CA ASN A 1147 -8.26 79.63 19.17
C ASN A 1147 -7.29 79.19 18.08
#